data_AF-A0A8H8LYV2-F1
#
_entry.id   AF-A0A8H8LYV2-F1
#
_cell.length_a   1.000
_cell.length_b   1.000
_cell.length_c   1.000
_cell.angle_alpha   90.00
_cell.angle_beta   90.00
_cell.angle_gamma   90.00
#
_symmetry.space_group_name_H-M   'P 1'
#
loop_
_entity.id
_entity.type
_entity.pdbx_description
1 polymer ?
#
loop_
_entity_poly.entity_id
_entity_poly.type
_entity_poly.pdbx_seq_one_letter_code
_entity_poly.pdbx_strand_id
1 'polypeptide(L)'
;MSRFWSAPGSGLPTVRAPVHRRKPSTEDLSHRTVIYIYWPSSRLAQGAIVLSACAFVWLLAHLASPHSVPQIAKVPEPAWLSDSFLDGLVQCEKDLLLPSPDARSYIFPTAESKAHLASTYRPLRLGTRQLVKSLPQRASLGLPLSCLEDTVARGEPCAAPDARKSPPLLDIVWTWANGSDPLHHRARRMAEMSELRFIELPRGAKKVGAEEKLFREHDELRHSIRSVQDHFGRSSKRYHILASDFPFPACNSSTAQGMRLGQVPQWLDLGQTSWSDNGVSLGLVHHSDLMSDYRQTTFSSLGIESQFANLNVSDVFVHHQNDDVFFMAPLTSWDFYTYAYGPVLRMQSDLMVPPTNRETRKANGEWQTLQYSNKLLGDRFGQRYRPYTTHEAKTLVKSMVDEVTITWHSQLHQTGQQPFRLNPDVEDAYLPFLATHWTVERHREALLWSWVVARIGGDDDEWGPAQSEQAWRELGGAPKSDSVDVRRAARTTLYEDRVMGTLDSTGDATIGRSQYAYVSRDGYPYTSLGRFGWKTWPVFQPSRNQDQPGMYSDPAARCTISRTECLDVHDSRIRGASGIFKQIAFDVSRCGDCIVTALVAASGPLGFSAFLPEQDRKWTRWKDAVGASETVAPHLPLVADYRAANFTLESVLAVSKNDKGSVRDWAMELIARYRFTIAITPSHFAMLRQVNANAMKTLFNRLEEKTHADDTIQSIAMLCLNDDIVFQPAVADRTMREWEARKFPRKASWEL
;
A
#
# COMPACT_ATOMS: atom_id res chain seq x y z
N MET A 1 22.29 -13.58 4.76
CA MET A 1 23.54 -12.80 4.79
C MET A 1 23.22 -11.45 5.41
N SER A 2 23.53 -11.32 6.69
CA SER A 2 23.49 -10.09 7.47
C SER A 2 24.76 -9.27 7.20
N ARG A 3 24.64 -7.95 7.05
CA ARG A 3 25.66 -6.98 7.47
C ARG A 3 25.10 -5.56 7.42
N PHE A 4 24.87 -5.03 8.61
CA PHE A 4 24.79 -3.61 8.93
C PHE A 4 26.03 -2.86 8.45
N TRP A 5 25.88 -1.61 8.04
CA TRP A 5 26.94 -0.61 8.12
C TRP A 5 26.37 0.71 8.62
N SER A 6 26.89 1.09 9.80
CA SER A 6 26.80 2.38 10.46
C SER A 6 27.65 3.43 9.74
N ALA A 7 27.24 4.69 9.90
CA ALA A 7 27.88 5.90 9.38
C ALA A 7 29.33 6.12 9.90
N PRO A 8 30.11 6.95 9.19
CA PRO A 8 30.98 7.90 9.86
C PRO A 8 30.83 9.33 9.33
N GLY A 9 31.04 10.28 10.25
CA GLY A 9 30.84 11.71 10.07
C GLY A 9 31.92 12.47 9.30
N SER A 10 31.59 13.74 9.10
CA SER A 10 32.28 14.89 8.52
C SER A 10 33.80 14.99 8.68
N GLY A 11 34.47 15.46 7.61
CA GLY A 11 35.80 16.06 7.68
C GLY A 11 36.60 16.01 6.36
N LEU A 12 36.48 17.05 5.52
CA LEU A 12 37.44 17.42 4.46
C LEU A 12 38.33 18.57 4.99
N PRO A 13 39.39 19.05 4.30
CA PRO A 13 39.96 18.65 2.99
C PRO A 13 41.51 18.55 2.96
N THR A 14 42.07 18.07 1.84
CA THR A 14 43.11 18.74 0.98
C THR A 14 43.88 17.67 0.17
N VAL A 15 43.82 17.59 -1.16
CA VAL A 15 44.43 18.38 -2.27
C VAL A 15 45.33 17.44 -3.13
N ARG A 16 45.01 17.40 -4.45
CA ARG A 16 45.81 17.05 -5.65
C ARG A 16 46.18 15.58 -5.97
N ALA A 17 45.83 15.20 -7.20
CA ALA A 17 46.12 13.98 -7.97
C ALA A 17 47.49 14.11 -8.73
N PRO A 18 47.92 13.26 -9.71
CA PRO A 18 47.39 11.98 -10.25
C PRO A 18 48.45 10.90 -10.71
N VAL A 19 47.98 9.79 -11.30
CA VAL A 19 48.56 8.80 -12.29
C VAL A 19 49.93 8.08 -12.06
N HIS A 20 49.94 6.74 -12.04
CA HIS A 20 50.46 5.82 -13.11
C HIS A 20 50.78 4.38 -12.63
N ARG A 21 50.50 3.42 -13.52
CA ARG A 21 50.68 1.96 -13.42
C ARG A 21 52.14 1.49 -13.55
N ARG A 22 52.49 0.42 -12.79
CA ARG A 22 53.42 -0.73 -13.08
C ARG A 22 54.89 -0.36 -13.43
N LYS A 23 55.96 -0.99 -12.93
CA LYS A 23 56.26 -2.35 -12.39
C LYS A 23 57.72 -2.31 -11.79
N PRO A 24 58.37 -3.41 -11.33
CA PRO A 24 59.03 -3.52 -10.02
C PRO A 24 60.58 -3.57 -10.05
N SER A 25 61.24 -3.45 -8.90
CA SER A 25 62.33 -4.35 -8.45
C SER A 25 62.85 -4.01 -7.04
N THR A 26 62.91 -5.08 -6.22
CA THR A 26 63.92 -5.44 -5.19
C THR A 26 64.32 -4.40 -4.14
N GLU A 27 63.78 -4.48 -2.92
CA GLU A 27 64.14 -5.39 -1.79
C GLU A 27 65.30 -4.85 -0.95
N ASP A 28 64.99 -4.48 0.30
CA ASP A 28 65.64 -5.12 1.46
C ASP A 28 64.65 -5.09 2.66
N LEU A 29 64.24 -6.28 3.10
CA LEU A 29 63.22 -6.54 4.13
C LEU A 29 63.85 -7.48 5.15
N SER A 30 64.18 -6.93 6.32
CA SER A 30 64.72 -7.67 7.46
C SER A 30 63.67 -8.61 8.07
N HIS A 31 63.88 -9.90 7.84
CA HIS A 31 63.53 -11.08 8.65
C HIS A 31 62.10 -11.20 9.20
N ARG A 32 61.16 -11.59 8.33
CA ARG A 32 60.02 -12.44 8.68
C ARG A 32 60.41 -13.92 8.57
N THR A 33 60.00 -14.72 9.54
CA THR A 33 60.14 -16.18 9.54
C THR A 33 59.36 -16.79 8.36
N VAL A 34 60.07 -17.35 7.38
CA VAL A 34 59.48 -18.10 6.26
C VAL A 34 59.61 -19.59 6.56
N ILE A 35 58.47 -20.30 6.58
CA ILE A 35 58.42 -21.76 6.60
C ILE A 35 58.66 -22.23 5.16
N TYR A 36 59.77 -22.94 4.91
CA TYR A 36 60.01 -23.58 3.62
C TYR A 36 59.23 -24.89 3.54
N ILE A 37 58.25 -24.97 2.62
CA ILE A 37 57.60 -26.23 2.26
C ILE A 37 58.32 -26.81 1.05
N TYR A 38 59.14 -27.84 1.26
CA TYR A 38 59.80 -28.57 0.17
C TYR A 38 58.80 -29.49 -0.55
N TRP A 39 58.64 -29.30 -1.87
CA TRP A 39 57.85 -30.19 -2.72
C TRP A 39 58.76 -31.26 -3.34
N PRO A 40 58.58 -32.56 -3.05
CA PRO A 40 59.47 -33.60 -3.55
C PRO A 40 59.28 -33.84 -5.06
N SER A 41 60.38 -34.09 -5.78
CA SER A 41 60.41 -34.23 -7.25
C SER A 41 60.05 -35.64 -7.77
N SER A 42 59.79 -36.61 -6.88
CA SER A 42 59.38 -37.96 -7.29
C SER A 42 57.85 -38.11 -7.35
N ARG A 43 57.33 -38.66 -8.46
CA ARG A 43 55.88 -38.81 -8.69
C ARG A 43 55.17 -39.69 -7.65
N LEU A 44 55.88 -40.64 -7.04
CA LEU A 44 55.34 -41.50 -5.99
C LEU A 44 55.17 -40.74 -4.65
N ALA A 45 56.10 -39.85 -4.30
CA ALA A 45 55.99 -39.03 -3.09
C ALA A 45 54.91 -37.94 -3.24
N GLN A 46 54.76 -37.38 -4.44
CA GLN A 46 53.65 -36.46 -4.76
C GLN A 46 52.29 -37.15 -4.67
N GLY A 47 52.19 -38.39 -5.15
CA GLY A 47 50.99 -39.21 -5.03
C GLY A 47 50.60 -39.49 -3.57
N ALA A 48 51.58 -39.78 -2.71
CA ALA A 48 51.35 -40.01 -1.28
C ALA A 48 50.89 -38.73 -0.54
N ILE A 49 51.41 -37.56 -0.89
CA ILE A 49 51.01 -36.27 -0.28
C ILE A 49 49.58 -35.90 -0.70
N VAL A 50 49.21 -36.13 -1.97
CA VAL A 50 47.83 -35.88 -2.45
C VAL A 50 46.84 -36.85 -1.79
N LEU A 51 47.20 -38.14 -1.65
CA LEU A 51 46.36 -39.11 -0.94
C LEU A 51 46.23 -38.78 0.55
N SER A 52 47.30 -38.28 1.19
CA SER A 52 47.28 -37.85 2.59
C SER A 52 46.45 -36.57 2.78
N ALA A 53 46.52 -35.62 1.83
CA ALA A 53 45.70 -34.42 1.85
C ALA A 53 44.22 -34.74 1.61
N CYS A 54 43.90 -35.66 0.70
CA CYS A 54 42.54 -36.16 0.49
C CYS A 54 42.01 -36.91 1.72
N ALA A 55 42.85 -37.71 2.38
CA ALA A 55 42.49 -38.38 3.63
C ALA A 55 42.27 -37.37 4.77
N PHE A 56 43.07 -36.31 4.85
CA PHE A 56 42.93 -35.26 5.86
C PHE A 56 41.70 -34.36 5.62
N VAL A 57 41.36 -34.09 4.35
CA VAL A 57 40.11 -33.39 3.97
C VAL A 57 38.89 -34.29 4.23
N TRP A 58 39.00 -35.60 4.00
CA TRP A 58 37.95 -36.55 4.33
C TRP A 58 37.79 -36.73 5.85
N LEU A 59 38.89 -36.72 6.62
CA LEU A 59 38.89 -36.73 8.08
C LEU A 59 38.33 -35.42 8.65
N LEU A 60 38.64 -34.26 8.06
CA LEU A 60 38.05 -32.97 8.43
C LEU A 60 36.56 -32.91 8.05
N ALA A 61 36.15 -33.51 6.93
CA ALA A 61 34.73 -33.62 6.55
C ALA A 61 33.96 -34.60 7.47
N HIS A 62 34.63 -35.60 8.04
CA HIS A 62 34.04 -36.51 9.04
C HIS A 62 34.09 -35.97 10.48
N LEU A 63 35.10 -35.17 10.84
CA LEU A 63 35.22 -34.51 12.15
C LEU A 63 34.44 -33.20 12.24
N ALA A 64 34.14 -32.56 11.10
CA ALA A 64 33.21 -31.43 10.99
C ALA A 64 31.77 -31.88 10.69
N SER A 65 31.43 -33.13 11.02
CA SER A 65 30.04 -33.59 11.11
C SER A 65 29.48 -33.12 12.46
N PRO A 66 28.57 -32.14 12.50
CA PRO A 66 27.93 -31.74 13.74
C PRO A 66 26.88 -32.80 14.06
N HIS A 67 27.23 -33.78 14.91
CA HIS A 67 26.23 -34.34 15.80
C HIS A 67 25.75 -33.20 16.71
N SER A 68 24.42 -33.05 16.77
CA SER A 68 23.66 -31.93 17.30
C SER A 68 23.66 -30.66 16.44
N VAL A 69 23.10 -30.77 15.24
CA VAL A 69 22.07 -29.78 14.86
C VAL A 69 21.14 -29.69 16.08
N PRO A 70 20.95 -28.54 16.74
CA PRO A 70 19.82 -28.44 17.64
C PRO A 70 18.65 -28.73 16.73
N GLN A 71 18.04 -29.92 16.89
CA GLN A 71 16.75 -30.18 16.32
C GLN A 71 15.98 -28.90 16.59
N ILE A 72 15.51 -28.24 15.53
CA ILE A 72 14.35 -27.40 15.67
C ILE A 72 13.40 -28.34 16.38
N ALA A 73 13.30 -28.19 17.70
CA ALA A 73 12.28 -28.85 18.46
C ALA A 73 11.06 -28.34 17.74
N LYS A 74 10.45 -29.21 16.93
CA LYS A 74 9.05 -29.08 16.64
C LYS A 74 8.49 -28.88 18.03
N VAL A 75 8.06 -27.66 18.31
CA VAL A 75 7.15 -27.41 19.41
C VAL A 75 6.13 -28.53 19.23
N PRO A 76 6.02 -29.48 20.18
CA PRO A 76 4.93 -30.42 20.09
C PRO A 76 3.73 -29.51 19.97
N GLU A 77 2.96 -29.64 18.89
CA GLU A 77 1.59 -29.18 18.92
C GLU A 77 1.07 -29.54 20.31
N PRO A 78 0.49 -28.58 21.05
CA PRO A 78 -0.02 -28.87 22.38
C PRO A 78 -0.77 -30.19 22.31
N ALA A 79 -0.58 -31.14 23.23
CA ALA A 79 -1.10 -32.49 23.07
C ALA A 79 -2.63 -32.56 22.80
N TRP A 80 -3.37 -31.47 23.08
CA TRP A 80 -4.78 -31.28 22.70
C TRP A 80 -5.04 -31.06 21.20
N LEU A 81 -4.05 -30.61 20.43
CA LEU A 81 -4.05 -30.44 18.98
C LEU A 81 -3.43 -31.65 18.25
N SER A 82 -3.34 -32.81 18.90
CA SER A 82 -2.77 -34.03 18.31
C SER A 82 -3.42 -34.40 16.96
N ASP A 83 -2.64 -34.95 16.03
CA ASP A 83 -3.05 -35.36 14.67
C ASP A 83 -4.41 -36.12 14.64
N SER A 84 -4.72 -36.93 15.64
CA SER A 84 -6.00 -37.66 15.74
C SER A 84 -7.22 -36.76 16.00
N PHE A 85 -7.05 -35.65 16.72
CA PHE A 85 -8.12 -34.67 16.97
C PHE A 85 -8.34 -33.79 15.75
N LEU A 86 -7.25 -33.38 15.08
CA LEU A 86 -7.29 -32.63 13.82
C LEU A 86 -7.94 -33.45 12.71
N ASP A 87 -7.61 -34.74 12.58
CA ASP A 87 -8.28 -35.66 11.66
C ASP A 87 -9.77 -35.84 11.99
N GLY A 88 -10.11 -35.84 13.29
CA GLY A 88 -11.50 -35.89 13.75
C GLY A 88 -12.31 -34.61 13.48
N LEU A 89 -11.66 -33.43 13.47
CA LEU A 89 -12.32 -32.15 13.13
C LEU A 89 -12.54 -31.98 11.62
N VAL A 90 -11.69 -32.59 10.79
CA VAL A 90 -11.90 -32.65 9.34
C VAL A 90 -13.15 -33.49 9.00
N GLN A 91 -13.48 -34.49 9.81
CA GLN A 91 -14.70 -35.27 9.61
C GLN A 91 -15.94 -34.43 9.93
N CYS A 92 -17.01 -34.63 9.14
CA CYS A 92 -18.28 -33.98 9.40
C CYS A 92 -18.92 -34.53 10.68
N GLU A 93 -19.61 -33.68 11.44
CA GLU A 93 -20.35 -34.12 12.61
C GLU A 93 -21.76 -34.58 12.21
N LYS A 94 -22.20 -35.69 12.82
CA LYS A 94 -23.54 -36.24 12.65
C LYS A 94 -24.49 -35.57 13.66
N ASP A 95 -25.76 -35.45 13.29
CA ASP A 95 -26.85 -35.01 14.17
C ASP A 95 -26.78 -33.55 14.71
N LEU A 96 -26.02 -32.66 14.05
CA LEU A 96 -26.06 -31.22 14.36
C LEU A 96 -27.39 -30.60 13.91
N LEU A 97 -28.10 -29.96 14.85
CA LEU A 97 -29.29 -29.16 14.55
C LEU A 97 -28.87 -27.87 13.83
N LEU A 98 -29.59 -27.54 12.75
CA LEU A 98 -29.38 -26.29 12.02
C LEU A 98 -29.76 -25.10 12.90
N PRO A 99 -28.88 -24.11 13.09
CA PRO A 99 -29.23 -22.90 13.80
C PRO A 99 -30.27 -22.10 13.02
N SER A 100 -31.15 -21.39 13.74
CA SER A 100 -32.00 -20.36 13.12
C SER A 100 -31.09 -19.30 12.47
N PRO A 101 -31.39 -18.82 11.25
CA PRO A 101 -30.61 -17.76 10.60
C PRO A 101 -30.58 -16.46 11.43
N ASP A 102 -31.60 -16.24 12.26
CA ASP A 102 -31.72 -15.05 13.10
C ASP A 102 -31.11 -15.23 14.49
N ALA A 103 -30.58 -16.42 14.81
CA ALA A 103 -29.91 -16.65 16.07
C ALA A 103 -28.64 -15.78 16.15
N ARG A 104 -28.43 -15.12 17.29
CA ARG A 104 -27.28 -14.21 17.48
C ARG A 104 -25.97 -14.97 17.72
N SER A 105 -26.06 -16.18 18.26
CA SER A 105 -24.92 -16.99 18.68
C SER A 105 -25.18 -18.47 18.43
N TYR A 106 -24.13 -19.18 18.05
CA TYR A 106 -24.05 -20.62 17.93
C TYR A 106 -22.74 -21.09 18.54
N ILE A 107 -22.77 -22.13 19.37
CA ILE A 107 -21.58 -22.62 20.07
C ILE A 107 -21.11 -23.92 19.42
N PHE A 108 -19.84 -23.98 19.06
CA PHE A 108 -19.22 -25.17 18.48
C PHE A 108 -17.79 -25.38 19.02
N PRO A 109 -17.37 -26.62 19.35
CA PRO A 109 -18.10 -27.89 19.26
C PRO A 109 -19.20 -28.05 20.33
N THR A 110 -20.25 -28.81 20.03
CA THR A 110 -21.38 -29.07 20.96
C THR A 110 -21.18 -30.30 21.85
N ALA A 111 -20.19 -31.15 21.53
CA ALA A 111 -19.88 -32.34 22.31
C ALA A 111 -19.30 -31.98 23.69
N GLU A 112 -19.87 -32.53 24.76
CA GLU A 112 -19.44 -32.26 26.14
C GLU A 112 -17.95 -32.57 26.39
N SER A 113 -17.41 -33.61 25.72
CA SER A 113 -15.98 -33.96 25.80
C SER A 113 -15.04 -32.90 25.21
N LYS A 114 -15.56 -31.99 24.37
CA LYS A 114 -14.83 -30.92 23.69
C LYS A 114 -15.28 -29.51 24.14
N ALA A 115 -16.05 -29.40 25.22
CA ALA A 115 -16.60 -28.14 25.71
C ALA A 115 -15.54 -27.07 26.03
N HIS A 116 -14.32 -27.48 26.38
CA HIS A 116 -13.19 -26.58 26.64
C HIS A 116 -12.67 -25.84 25.38
N LEU A 117 -13.08 -26.27 24.18
CA LEU A 117 -12.75 -25.63 22.89
C LEU A 117 -13.96 -24.93 22.26
N ALA A 118 -15.09 -24.90 22.97
CA ALA A 118 -16.32 -24.32 22.49
C ALA A 118 -16.13 -22.82 22.24
N SER A 119 -16.29 -22.43 20.98
CA SER A 119 -16.22 -21.05 20.53
C SER A 119 -17.59 -20.59 20.05
N THR A 120 -17.86 -19.30 20.21
CA THR A 120 -19.12 -18.69 19.79
C THR A 120 -19.00 -18.14 18.37
N TYR A 121 -20.00 -18.44 17.53
CA TYR A 121 -20.11 -18.06 16.13
C TYR A 121 -21.45 -17.38 15.85
N ARG A 122 -21.54 -16.64 14.76
CA ARG A 122 -22.80 -16.09 14.25
C ARG A 122 -23.29 -16.93 13.06
N PRO A 123 -24.50 -17.51 13.08
CA PRO A 123 -25.04 -18.20 11.92
C PRO A 123 -25.37 -17.20 10.80
N LEU A 124 -25.04 -17.58 9.57
CA LEU A 124 -25.18 -16.77 8.37
C LEU A 124 -25.73 -17.61 7.22
N ARG A 125 -26.40 -16.94 6.28
CA ARG A 125 -26.78 -17.53 5.00
C ARG A 125 -25.92 -16.92 3.91
N LEU A 126 -25.39 -17.78 3.05
CA LEU A 126 -24.61 -17.38 1.89
C LEU A 126 -25.51 -16.58 0.93
N GLY A 127 -25.19 -15.31 0.78
CA GLY A 127 -25.79 -14.47 -0.26
C GLY A 127 -25.06 -14.65 -1.59
N THR A 128 -25.79 -14.57 -2.70
CA THR A 128 -25.18 -14.37 -4.01
C THR A 128 -24.88 -12.89 -4.18
N ARG A 129 -23.61 -12.51 -4.09
CA ARG A 129 -23.15 -11.16 -4.39
C ARG A 129 -22.20 -11.17 -5.57
N GLN A 130 -22.33 -10.13 -6.39
CA GLN A 130 -21.39 -9.83 -7.45
C GLN A 130 -20.50 -8.66 -7.01
N LEU A 131 -19.28 -8.61 -7.54
CA LEU A 131 -18.39 -7.49 -7.32
C LEU A 131 -19.02 -6.25 -7.97
N VAL A 132 -19.38 -5.27 -7.15
CA VAL A 132 -20.15 -4.10 -7.59
C VAL A 132 -19.24 -3.17 -8.41
N LYS A 133 -19.70 -2.83 -9.61
CA LYS A 133 -19.12 -1.76 -10.43
C LYS A 133 -19.93 -0.49 -10.18
N SER A 134 -19.46 0.34 -9.24
CA SER A 134 -20.10 1.61 -8.92
C SER A 134 -19.33 2.76 -9.56
N LEU A 135 -20.01 3.60 -10.36
CA LEU A 135 -19.39 4.84 -10.82
C LEU A 135 -19.28 5.83 -9.65
N PRO A 136 -18.20 6.62 -9.61
CA PRO A 136 -17.98 7.55 -8.52
C PRO A 136 -18.99 8.69 -8.55
N GLN A 137 -19.46 9.11 -7.38
CA GLN A 137 -20.43 10.19 -7.24
C GLN A 137 -19.75 11.53 -7.01
N ARG A 138 -20.25 12.61 -7.62
CA ARG A 138 -19.70 13.98 -7.49
C ARG A 138 -19.65 14.47 -6.03
N ALA A 139 -20.54 13.99 -5.17
CA ALA A 139 -20.55 14.29 -3.74
C ALA A 139 -19.27 13.86 -2.98
N SER A 140 -18.48 12.93 -3.54
CA SER A 140 -17.20 12.46 -2.96
C SER A 140 -16.07 13.50 -3.01
N LEU A 141 -16.21 14.58 -3.78
CA LEU A 141 -15.16 15.59 -3.95
C LEU A 141 -14.78 16.28 -2.63
N GLY A 142 -15.73 16.40 -1.69
CA GLY A 142 -15.49 17.01 -0.38
C GLY A 142 -15.15 18.51 -0.42
N LEU A 143 -15.28 19.16 -1.59
CA LEU A 143 -15.14 20.61 -1.76
C LEU A 143 -16.35 21.19 -2.51
N PRO A 144 -16.83 22.38 -2.12
CA PRO A 144 -17.76 23.15 -2.94
C PRO A 144 -17.18 23.53 -4.30
N LEU A 145 -18.00 23.55 -5.34
CA LEU A 145 -17.58 23.96 -6.69
C LEU A 145 -17.12 25.42 -6.74
N SER A 146 -17.67 26.28 -5.88
CA SER A 146 -17.26 27.68 -5.70
C SER A 146 -15.80 27.82 -5.26
N CYS A 147 -15.27 26.82 -4.53
CA CYS A 147 -13.92 26.83 -3.99
C CYS A 147 -12.84 26.39 -4.99
N LEU A 148 -13.21 25.78 -6.11
CA LEU A 148 -12.25 25.11 -7.00
C LEU A 148 -11.26 26.08 -7.65
N GLU A 149 -11.71 27.27 -8.04
CA GLU A 149 -10.84 28.29 -8.62
C GLU A 149 -9.82 28.79 -7.58
N ASP A 150 -10.23 29.02 -6.33
CA ASP A 150 -9.32 29.40 -5.24
C ASP A 150 -8.32 28.28 -4.93
N THR A 151 -8.81 27.06 -4.73
CA THR A 151 -7.99 25.96 -4.20
C THR A 151 -7.11 25.28 -5.26
N VAL A 152 -7.57 25.17 -6.51
CA VAL A 152 -6.85 24.50 -7.60
C VAL A 152 -6.07 25.50 -8.46
N ALA A 153 -6.72 26.57 -8.93
CA ALA A 153 -6.08 27.52 -9.83
C ALA A 153 -5.13 28.47 -9.10
N ARG A 154 -5.55 29.05 -7.96
CA ARG A 154 -4.73 29.97 -7.14
C ARG A 154 -3.90 29.26 -6.07
N GLY A 155 -4.38 28.12 -5.56
CA GLY A 155 -3.74 27.40 -4.46
C GLY A 155 -3.99 28.04 -3.08
N GLU A 156 -5.04 28.84 -2.96
CA GLU A 156 -5.42 29.56 -1.74
C GLU A 156 -6.50 28.78 -0.95
N PRO A 157 -6.63 29.01 0.38
CA PRO A 157 -7.69 28.42 1.18
C PRO A 157 -9.06 28.87 0.69
N CYS A 158 -10.08 28.00 0.79
CA CYS A 158 -11.42 28.39 0.38
C CYS A 158 -12.05 29.33 1.41
N ALA A 159 -12.39 30.55 0.99
CA ALA A 159 -13.09 31.54 1.82
C ALA A 159 -14.62 31.38 1.79
N ALA A 160 -15.15 30.39 1.08
CA ALA A 160 -16.59 30.27 0.85
C ALA A 160 -17.35 29.92 2.15
N PRO A 161 -18.51 30.54 2.41
CA PRO A 161 -19.27 30.34 3.64
C PRO A 161 -19.83 28.92 3.79
N ASP A 162 -19.95 28.18 2.69
CA ASP A 162 -20.39 26.78 2.60
C ASP A 162 -19.24 25.76 2.69
N ALA A 163 -17.99 26.21 2.82
CA ALA A 163 -16.86 25.33 3.07
C ALA A 163 -17.07 24.57 4.39
N ARG A 164 -16.80 23.26 4.39
CA ARG A 164 -16.90 22.43 5.60
C ARG A 164 -15.85 22.90 6.62
N LYS A 165 -16.33 23.31 7.79
CA LYS A 165 -15.52 23.82 8.91
C LYS A 165 -15.33 22.79 10.04
N SER A 166 -15.50 21.50 9.73
CA SER A 166 -15.36 20.43 10.71
C SER A 166 -14.44 19.35 10.16
N PRO A 167 -13.57 18.76 11.00
CA PRO A 167 -12.72 17.64 10.61
C PRO A 167 -13.55 16.51 9.98
N PRO A 168 -13.02 15.81 8.96
CA PRO A 168 -13.66 14.61 8.45
C PRO A 168 -13.59 13.51 9.52
N LEU A 169 -14.74 12.91 9.85
CA LEU A 169 -14.78 11.68 10.64
C LEU A 169 -14.54 10.49 9.70
N LEU A 170 -13.64 9.59 10.10
CA LEU A 170 -13.20 8.46 9.28
C LEU A 170 -13.75 7.14 9.82
N ASP A 171 -14.02 6.21 8.92
CA ASP A 171 -14.30 4.83 9.30
C ASP A 171 -12.98 4.04 9.37
N ILE A 172 -12.95 3.02 10.22
CA ILE A 172 -11.77 2.17 10.41
C ILE A 172 -12.13 0.74 10.11
N VAL A 173 -11.31 0.09 9.29
CA VAL A 173 -11.52 -1.28 8.82
C VAL A 173 -10.36 -2.15 9.27
N TRP A 174 -10.68 -3.26 9.93
CA TRP A 174 -9.72 -4.31 10.32
C TRP A 174 -10.03 -5.59 9.55
N THR A 175 -8.98 -6.24 9.04
CA THR A 175 -9.05 -7.62 8.58
C THR A 175 -8.59 -8.53 9.70
N TRP A 176 -9.46 -9.45 10.14
CA TRP A 176 -9.18 -10.29 11.30
C TRP A 176 -9.52 -11.75 11.04
N ALA A 177 -8.66 -12.63 11.54
CA ALA A 177 -8.91 -14.06 11.56
C ALA A 177 -8.22 -14.68 12.77
N ASN A 178 -8.98 -15.38 13.61
CA ASN A 178 -8.40 -16.16 14.69
C ASN A 178 -8.10 -17.56 14.20
N GLY A 179 -6.82 -17.90 14.03
CA GLY A 179 -6.43 -19.22 13.56
C GLY A 179 -6.43 -20.31 14.62
N SER A 180 -6.57 -19.99 15.92
CA SER A 180 -6.74 -21.00 16.99
C SER A 180 -8.17 -21.56 17.07
N ASP A 181 -9.08 -21.02 16.27
CA ASP A 181 -10.47 -21.41 16.19
C ASP A 181 -10.64 -22.81 15.54
N PRO A 182 -11.45 -23.71 16.14
CA PRO A 182 -11.63 -25.06 15.62
C PRO A 182 -12.16 -25.13 14.18
N LEU A 183 -13.10 -24.23 13.81
CA LEU A 183 -13.65 -24.20 12.45
C LEU A 183 -12.68 -23.55 11.46
N HIS A 184 -11.92 -22.55 11.89
CA HIS A 184 -10.82 -21.99 11.10
C HIS A 184 -9.80 -23.07 10.75
N HIS A 185 -9.30 -23.79 11.75
CA HIS A 185 -8.34 -24.88 11.54
C HIS A 185 -8.87 -25.94 10.58
N ARG A 186 -10.12 -26.39 10.78
CA ARG A 186 -10.79 -27.35 9.89
C ARG A 186 -10.86 -26.84 8.45
N ALA A 187 -11.40 -25.63 8.25
CA ALA A 187 -11.59 -25.06 6.92
C ALA A 187 -10.25 -24.84 6.21
N ARG A 188 -9.23 -24.37 6.94
CA ARG A 188 -7.87 -24.21 6.43
C ARG A 188 -7.30 -25.54 5.99
N ARG A 189 -7.41 -26.58 6.82
CA ARG A 189 -6.88 -27.90 6.49
C ARG A 189 -7.57 -28.51 5.27
N MET A 190 -8.88 -28.35 5.15
CA MET A 190 -9.63 -28.77 3.96
C MET A 190 -9.15 -28.05 2.70
N ALA A 191 -8.93 -26.73 2.77
CA ALA A 191 -8.40 -25.96 1.65
C ALA A 191 -6.94 -26.33 1.32
N GLU A 192 -6.10 -26.61 2.33
CA GLU A 192 -4.74 -27.10 2.10
C GLU A 192 -4.73 -28.45 1.36
N MET A 193 -5.69 -29.33 1.66
CA MET A 193 -5.81 -30.65 1.04
C MET A 193 -6.46 -30.61 -0.36
N SER A 194 -7.11 -29.51 -0.74
CA SER A 194 -7.65 -29.34 -2.10
C SER A 194 -6.64 -28.71 -3.08
N GLU A 195 -5.54 -28.16 -2.59
CA GLU A 195 -4.50 -27.54 -3.41
C GLU A 195 -3.32 -28.48 -3.67
N LEU A 196 -3.14 -28.89 -4.94
CA LEU A 196 -2.05 -29.77 -5.39
C LEU A 196 -0.65 -29.30 -4.95
N ARG A 197 -0.43 -27.97 -4.97
CA ARG A 197 0.85 -27.34 -4.57
C ARG A 197 1.25 -27.56 -3.11
N PHE A 198 0.32 -27.96 -2.24
CA PHE A 198 0.63 -28.32 -0.85
C PHE A 198 0.70 -29.83 -0.62
N ILE A 199 0.19 -30.63 -1.56
CA ILE A 199 0.21 -32.10 -1.53
C ILE A 199 1.52 -32.63 -2.10
N GLU A 200 2.04 -32.02 -3.17
CA GLU A 200 3.25 -32.47 -3.88
C GLU A 200 4.57 -31.92 -3.31
N LEU A 201 4.53 -31.31 -2.12
CA LEU A 201 5.74 -30.71 -1.53
C LEU A 201 6.77 -31.77 -1.13
N PRO A 202 8.05 -31.61 -1.51
CA PRO A 202 9.14 -32.40 -0.96
C PRO A 202 9.12 -32.35 0.57
N ARG A 203 9.41 -33.48 1.23
CA ARG A 203 9.46 -33.55 2.70
C ARG A 203 10.36 -32.45 3.26
N GLY A 204 9.77 -31.54 4.05
CA GLY A 204 10.48 -30.42 4.69
C GLY A 204 10.38 -29.08 3.95
N ALA A 205 9.75 -29.01 2.77
CA ALA A 205 9.43 -27.74 2.13
C ALA A 205 8.32 -26.99 2.89
N LYS A 206 8.42 -25.66 2.95
CA LYS A 206 7.42 -24.80 3.62
C LYS A 206 6.22 -24.61 2.69
N LYS A 207 5.01 -24.67 3.26
CA LYS A 207 3.77 -24.27 2.58
C LYS A 207 3.69 -22.74 2.50
N VAL A 208 4.40 -22.15 1.55
CA VAL A 208 4.44 -20.70 1.36
C VAL A 208 3.03 -20.16 1.07
N GLY A 209 2.57 -19.18 1.87
CA GLY A 209 1.23 -18.59 1.79
C GLY A 209 0.18 -19.26 2.69
N ALA A 210 0.53 -20.37 3.35
CA ALA A 210 -0.31 -21.10 4.30
C ALA A 210 0.47 -21.44 5.59
N GLU A 211 1.50 -20.66 5.92
CA GLU A 211 2.28 -20.88 7.13
C GLU A 211 1.46 -20.60 8.39
N GLU A 212 1.62 -21.42 9.43
CA GLU A 212 0.90 -21.27 10.71
C GLU A 212 1.05 -19.88 11.34
N LYS A 213 2.21 -19.26 11.16
CA LYS A 213 2.49 -17.90 11.64
C LYS A 213 1.55 -16.84 11.04
N LEU A 214 0.91 -17.10 9.90
CA LEU A 214 0.00 -16.12 9.29
C LEU A 214 -1.38 -16.10 9.94
N PHE A 215 -1.63 -17.00 10.90
CA PHE A 215 -2.94 -17.22 11.51
C PHE A 215 -2.86 -17.26 13.04
N ARG A 216 -1.72 -16.93 13.64
CA ARG A 216 -1.62 -16.86 15.11
C ARG A 216 -2.36 -15.62 15.59
N GLU A 217 -2.90 -15.71 16.78
CA GLU A 217 -3.70 -14.65 17.39
C GLU A 217 -3.26 -14.51 18.85
N HIS A 218 -2.87 -13.29 19.23
CA HIS A 218 -2.36 -12.96 20.56
C HIS A 218 -3.31 -12.06 21.39
N ASP A 219 -4.58 -11.93 20.98
CA ASP A 219 -5.55 -10.91 21.43
C ASP A 219 -5.25 -9.51 20.87
N GLU A 220 -4.53 -9.47 19.74
CA GLU A 220 -3.99 -8.25 19.12
C GLU A 220 -5.13 -7.36 18.63
N LEU A 221 -6.17 -7.93 18.01
CA LEU A 221 -7.34 -7.18 17.53
C LEU A 221 -7.98 -6.36 18.67
N ARG A 222 -8.15 -6.98 19.84
CA ARG A 222 -8.80 -6.33 20.99
C ARG A 222 -8.03 -5.10 21.41
N HIS A 223 -6.71 -5.25 21.56
CA HIS A 223 -5.83 -4.18 22.01
C HIS A 223 -5.57 -3.14 20.91
N SER A 224 -5.58 -3.54 19.64
CA SER A 224 -5.54 -2.65 18.48
C SER A 224 -6.77 -1.72 18.47
N ILE A 225 -7.98 -2.25 18.66
CA ILE A 225 -9.22 -1.45 18.75
C ILE A 225 -9.15 -0.47 19.92
N ARG A 226 -8.67 -0.90 21.10
CA ARG A 226 -8.48 -0.01 22.25
C ARG A 226 -7.47 1.09 21.96
N SER A 227 -6.36 0.77 21.30
CA SER A 227 -5.34 1.75 20.91
C SER A 227 -5.93 2.84 20.02
N VAL A 228 -6.77 2.45 19.05
CA VAL A 228 -7.48 3.37 18.16
C VAL A 228 -8.51 4.18 18.93
N GLN A 229 -9.24 3.58 19.85
CA GLN A 229 -10.23 4.28 20.65
C GLN A 229 -9.60 5.35 21.56
N ASP A 230 -8.47 5.04 22.19
CA ASP A 230 -7.75 5.97 23.08
C ASP A 230 -7.07 7.10 22.31
N HIS A 231 -6.51 6.79 21.13
CA HIS A 231 -5.66 7.73 20.40
C HIS A 231 -6.34 8.41 19.20
N PHE A 232 -7.43 7.86 18.67
CA PHE A 232 -8.10 8.33 17.45
C PHE A 232 -9.64 8.30 17.53
N GLY A 233 -10.22 7.89 18.66
CA GLY A 233 -11.67 7.75 18.82
C GLY A 233 -12.48 9.01 18.54
N ARG A 234 -11.91 10.22 18.73
CA ARG A 234 -12.58 11.51 18.46
C ARG A 234 -12.75 11.80 16.96
N SER A 235 -11.86 11.26 16.13
CA SER A 235 -11.87 11.42 14.67
C SER A 235 -12.52 10.22 13.96
N SER A 236 -13.05 9.27 14.73
CA SER A 236 -13.65 8.04 14.23
C SER A 236 -15.17 8.14 14.18
N LYS A 237 -15.78 7.56 13.14
CA LYS A 237 -17.24 7.44 13.03
C LYS A 237 -17.73 6.02 13.26
N ARG A 238 -17.14 5.05 12.56
CA ARG A 238 -17.53 3.64 12.64
C ARG A 238 -16.32 2.72 12.52
N TYR A 239 -16.38 1.63 13.27
CA TYR A 239 -15.42 0.54 13.22
C TYR A 239 -16.02 -0.66 12.48
N HIS A 240 -15.24 -1.27 11.58
CA HIS A 240 -15.62 -2.42 10.79
C HIS A 240 -14.61 -3.53 10.99
N ILE A 241 -15.03 -4.64 11.60
CA ILE A 241 -14.22 -5.86 11.69
C ILE A 241 -14.67 -6.77 10.56
N LEU A 242 -13.74 -7.10 9.66
CA LEU A 242 -13.92 -8.09 8.61
C LEU A 242 -13.47 -9.44 9.17
N ALA A 243 -14.42 -10.33 9.43
CA ALA A 243 -14.17 -11.63 10.03
C ALA A 243 -14.41 -12.78 9.04
N SER A 244 -13.64 -13.85 9.24
CA SER A 244 -13.80 -15.08 8.47
C SER A 244 -15.12 -15.78 8.81
N ASP A 245 -15.60 -16.60 7.89
CA ASP A 245 -16.75 -17.45 8.11
C ASP A 245 -16.52 -18.83 7.46
N PHE A 246 -17.18 -19.85 8.02
CA PHE A 246 -16.90 -21.25 7.71
C PHE A 246 -18.17 -21.99 7.28
N PRO A 247 -18.07 -22.98 6.37
CA PRO A 247 -19.21 -23.86 6.06
C PRO A 247 -19.73 -24.57 7.32
N PHE A 248 -21.04 -24.77 7.41
CA PHE A 248 -21.63 -25.49 8.54
C PHE A 248 -21.10 -26.94 8.62
N PRO A 249 -20.61 -27.42 9.78
CA PRO A 249 -19.85 -28.67 9.90
C PRO A 249 -20.67 -29.98 9.84
N ALA A 250 -21.80 -30.03 9.12
CA ALA A 250 -22.70 -31.19 9.08
C ALA A 250 -22.40 -32.18 7.93
N CYS A 251 -22.69 -33.47 8.16
CA CYS A 251 -22.58 -34.51 7.13
C CYS A 251 -23.70 -34.46 6.06
N ASN A 252 -24.85 -33.85 6.38
CA ASN A 252 -26.00 -33.80 5.46
C ASN A 252 -25.86 -32.59 4.51
N SER A 253 -25.40 -32.85 3.29
CA SER A 253 -25.05 -31.81 2.31
C SER A 253 -26.23 -31.03 1.73
N SER A 254 -27.45 -31.59 1.74
CA SER A 254 -28.63 -30.97 1.12
C SER A 254 -29.30 -29.90 1.98
N THR A 255 -29.31 -30.05 3.30
CA THR A 255 -29.95 -29.11 4.24
C THR A 255 -29.00 -28.06 4.80
N ALA A 256 -27.69 -28.33 4.81
CA ALA A 256 -26.65 -27.37 5.20
C ALA A 256 -26.15 -26.48 4.05
N GLN A 257 -26.65 -26.69 2.83
CA GLN A 257 -26.17 -25.98 1.63
C GLN A 257 -26.44 -24.47 1.74
N GLY A 258 -25.38 -23.68 1.82
CA GLY A 258 -25.44 -22.23 1.97
C GLY A 258 -25.52 -21.72 3.42
N MET A 259 -25.58 -22.59 4.43
CA MET A 259 -25.46 -22.18 5.83
C MET A 259 -23.98 -22.09 6.24
N ARG A 260 -23.62 -20.99 6.91
CA ARG A 260 -22.24 -20.69 7.31
C ARG A 260 -22.19 -20.17 8.74
N LEU A 261 -21.07 -20.36 9.41
CA LEU A 261 -20.79 -19.89 10.76
C LEU A 261 -19.70 -18.83 10.70
N GLY A 262 -20.09 -17.59 10.97
CA GLY A 262 -19.21 -16.44 11.06
C GLY A 262 -18.40 -16.43 12.36
N GLN A 263 -17.11 -16.20 12.23
CA GLN A 263 -16.20 -16.06 13.36
C GLN A 263 -16.49 -14.76 14.13
N VAL A 264 -16.60 -14.86 15.45
CA VAL A 264 -16.85 -13.72 16.34
C VAL A 264 -15.71 -13.60 17.35
N PRO A 265 -15.21 -12.41 17.67
CA PRO A 265 -14.26 -12.23 18.77
C PRO A 265 -14.89 -12.68 20.10
N GLN A 266 -14.20 -13.56 20.84
CA GLN A 266 -14.78 -14.17 22.05
C GLN A 266 -14.94 -13.20 23.23
N TRP A 267 -14.29 -12.03 23.18
CA TRP A 267 -14.46 -10.94 24.15
C TRP A 267 -15.65 -10.03 23.84
N LEU A 268 -16.32 -10.19 22.70
CA LEU A 268 -17.42 -9.32 22.25
C LEU A 268 -18.75 -9.75 22.90
N ASP A 269 -19.46 -8.81 23.52
CA ASP A 269 -20.75 -9.06 24.15
C ASP A 269 -21.89 -9.14 23.11
N LEU A 270 -22.27 -10.37 22.75
CA LEU A 270 -23.38 -10.65 21.82
C LEU A 270 -24.77 -10.41 22.44
N GLY A 271 -24.86 -10.19 23.76
CA GLY A 271 -26.11 -9.85 24.44
C GLY A 271 -26.61 -8.44 24.09
N GLN A 272 -25.69 -7.54 23.72
CA GLN A 272 -26.02 -6.17 23.35
C GLN A 272 -26.75 -6.10 21.99
N THR A 273 -27.71 -5.19 21.88
CA THR A 273 -28.46 -4.93 20.64
C THR A 273 -27.67 -4.09 19.64
N SER A 274 -26.78 -3.23 20.14
CA SER A 274 -25.91 -2.38 19.33
C SER A 274 -24.60 -2.12 20.06
N TRP A 275 -23.47 -2.38 19.39
CA TRP A 275 -22.14 -2.09 19.92
C TRP A 275 -21.78 -0.63 19.63
N SER A 276 -21.85 0.22 20.65
CA SER A 276 -21.49 1.63 20.53
C SER A 276 -20.79 2.16 21.78
N ASP A 277 -19.73 2.94 21.58
CA ASP A 277 -18.94 3.55 22.65
C ASP A 277 -18.53 4.96 22.26
N ASN A 278 -18.85 5.95 23.11
CA ASN A 278 -18.56 7.38 22.90
C ASN A 278 -18.94 7.92 21.50
N GLY A 279 -20.06 7.46 20.94
CA GLY A 279 -20.55 7.90 19.63
C GLY A 279 -19.95 7.14 18.43
N VAL A 280 -19.04 6.19 18.65
CA VAL A 280 -18.52 5.29 17.62
C VAL A 280 -19.31 3.99 17.62
N SER A 281 -19.79 3.56 16.46
CA SER A 281 -20.47 2.26 16.29
C SER A 281 -19.49 1.18 15.81
N LEU A 282 -19.55 -0.02 16.37
CA LEU A 282 -18.81 -1.19 15.90
C LEU A 282 -19.71 -2.09 15.04
N GLY A 283 -19.22 -2.48 13.86
CA GLY A 283 -19.87 -3.39 12.94
C GLY A 283 -18.99 -4.61 12.63
N LEU A 284 -19.58 -5.80 12.73
CA LEU A 284 -18.95 -7.07 12.33
C LEU A 284 -19.49 -7.49 10.96
N VAL A 285 -18.62 -7.55 9.96
CA VAL A 285 -18.94 -7.94 8.58
C VAL A 285 -18.21 -9.23 8.26
N HIS A 286 -18.90 -10.23 7.73
CA HIS A 286 -18.29 -11.51 7.41
C HIS A 286 -17.93 -11.59 5.92
N HIS A 287 -16.98 -12.46 5.57
CA HIS A 287 -16.55 -12.63 4.18
C HIS A 287 -17.71 -13.01 3.25
N SER A 288 -18.70 -13.78 3.72
CA SER A 288 -19.92 -14.12 2.97
C SER A 288 -20.77 -12.91 2.56
N ASP A 289 -20.70 -11.81 3.30
CA ASP A 289 -21.45 -10.58 3.00
C ASP A 289 -20.68 -9.64 2.07
N LEU A 290 -19.36 -9.84 1.95
CA LEU A 290 -18.46 -8.97 1.19
C LEU A 290 -18.05 -9.59 -0.16
N MET A 291 -17.71 -10.87 -0.18
CA MET A 291 -17.02 -11.51 -1.29
C MET A 291 -17.97 -11.92 -2.42
N SER A 292 -17.53 -11.69 -3.66
CA SER A 292 -18.27 -12.13 -4.86
C SER A 292 -18.01 -13.60 -5.17
N ASP A 293 -19.04 -14.35 -5.59
CA ASP A 293 -18.95 -15.78 -5.94
C ASP A 293 -18.22 -16.62 -4.88
N TYR A 294 -18.53 -16.35 -3.62
CA TYR A 294 -17.85 -16.94 -2.48
C TYR A 294 -18.23 -18.41 -2.29
N ARG A 295 -17.33 -19.32 -2.71
CA ARG A 295 -17.53 -20.77 -2.64
C ARG A 295 -16.86 -21.42 -1.42
N GLN A 296 -15.69 -20.92 -1.06
CA GLN A 296 -14.83 -21.48 -0.01
C GLN A 296 -14.24 -20.36 0.84
N THR A 297 -13.90 -20.67 2.08
CA THR A 297 -13.29 -19.68 2.99
C THR A 297 -11.93 -19.24 2.46
N THR A 298 -11.72 -17.91 2.39
CA THR A 298 -10.41 -17.34 2.06
C THR A 298 -9.62 -17.07 3.32
N PHE A 299 -8.33 -17.34 3.24
CA PHE A 299 -7.29 -17.10 4.25
C PHE A 299 -6.27 -16.07 3.74
N SER A 300 -6.54 -15.46 2.59
CA SER A 300 -5.69 -14.49 1.92
C SER A 300 -6.18 -13.08 2.22
N SER A 301 -5.36 -12.24 2.88
CA SER A 301 -5.71 -10.82 3.05
C SER A 301 -5.86 -10.12 1.70
N LEU A 302 -5.05 -10.49 0.71
CA LEU A 302 -5.13 -9.96 -0.66
C LEU A 302 -6.49 -10.29 -1.29
N GLY A 303 -7.01 -11.50 -1.03
CA GLY A 303 -8.33 -11.92 -1.48
C GLY A 303 -9.44 -11.09 -0.85
N ILE A 304 -9.38 -10.87 0.46
CA ILE A 304 -10.36 -10.05 1.20
C ILE A 304 -10.30 -8.59 0.77
N GLU A 305 -9.09 -8.02 0.71
CA GLU A 305 -8.82 -6.64 0.32
C GLU A 305 -9.31 -6.35 -1.10
N SER A 306 -9.16 -7.30 -2.04
CA SER A 306 -9.63 -7.14 -3.43
C SER A 306 -11.13 -6.83 -3.57
N GLN A 307 -11.93 -7.15 -2.54
CA GLN A 307 -13.39 -7.02 -2.54
C GLN A 307 -13.88 -5.79 -1.75
N PHE A 308 -13.00 -4.88 -1.33
CA PHE A 308 -13.37 -3.68 -0.56
C PHE A 308 -14.39 -2.76 -1.26
N ALA A 309 -14.54 -2.85 -2.58
CA ALA A 309 -15.60 -2.14 -3.31
C ALA A 309 -17.03 -2.50 -2.83
N ASN A 310 -17.23 -3.68 -2.27
CA ASN A 310 -18.53 -4.13 -1.75
C ASN A 310 -18.79 -3.68 -0.31
N LEU A 311 -17.80 -3.06 0.35
CA LEU A 311 -17.92 -2.62 1.73
C LEU A 311 -18.75 -1.33 1.83
N ASN A 312 -19.69 -1.30 2.77
CA ASN A 312 -20.49 -0.11 3.04
C ASN A 312 -19.81 0.78 4.09
N VAL A 313 -18.85 1.57 3.62
CA VAL A 313 -18.08 2.56 4.39
C VAL A 313 -18.34 3.97 3.86
N SER A 314 -17.97 4.97 4.66
CA SER A 314 -17.81 6.34 4.19
C SER A 314 -16.78 6.43 3.06
N ASP A 315 -16.80 7.55 2.33
CA ASP A 315 -15.93 7.72 1.17
C ASP A 315 -14.43 7.68 1.53
N VAL A 316 -14.07 7.98 2.78
CA VAL A 316 -12.69 7.87 3.25
C VAL A 316 -12.64 7.00 4.49
N PHE A 317 -11.82 5.95 4.43
CA PHE A 317 -11.63 5.04 5.55
C PHE A 317 -10.15 4.71 5.74
N VAL A 318 -9.79 4.44 6.99
CA VAL A 318 -8.46 3.98 7.37
C VAL A 318 -8.50 2.45 7.42
N HIS A 319 -7.72 1.83 6.55
CA HIS A 319 -7.47 0.40 6.59
C HIS A 319 -6.33 0.12 7.58
N HIS A 320 -6.69 -0.45 8.73
CA HIS A 320 -5.73 -1.07 9.63
C HIS A 320 -5.36 -2.40 9.01
N GLN A 321 -4.19 -2.43 8.38
CA GLN A 321 -3.66 -3.62 7.75
C GLN A 321 -3.47 -4.72 8.81
N ASN A 322 -4.46 -5.59 8.93
CA ASN A 322 -4.54 -6.61 9.97
C ASN A 322 -4.58 -6.03 11.41
N ASP A 323 -4.47 -6.93 12.38
CA ASP A 323 -4.53 -6.72 13.83
C ASP A 323 -3.18 -6.34 14.46
N ASP A 324 -2.08 -6.45 13.71
CA ASP A 324 -0.69 -6.22 14.18
C ASP A 324 -0.28 -4.74 14.24
N VAL A 325 -1.19 -3.80 13.96
CA VAL A 325 -0.95 -2.34 13.96
C VAL A 325 -1.63 -1.66 15.14
N PHE A 326 -0.85 -0.91 15.92
CA PHE A 326 -1.27 -0.16 17.11
C PHE A 326 -0.97 1.34 16.98
N PHE A 327 -1.87 2.18 17.50
CA PHE A 327 -1.60 3.60 17.69
C PHE A 327 -0.99 3.83 19.07
N MET A 328 0.15 4.51 19.09
CA MET A 328 0.94 4.72 20.31
C MET A 328 0.85 6.16 20.82
N ALA A 329 0.27 7.06 20.03
CA ALA A 329 0.12 8.46 20.36
C ALA A 329 -1.18 9.03 19.76
N PRO A 330 -1.75 10.09 20.36
CA PRO A 330 -2.95 10.74 19.82
C PRO A 330 -2.74 11.18 18.37
N LEU A 331 -3.58 10.66 17.48
CA LEU A 331 -3.65 10.97 16.06
C LEU A 331 -4.96 11.72 15.78
N THR A 332 -4.98 12.46 14.68
CA THR A 332 -6.12 13.29 14.28
C THR A 332 -6.46 13.05 12.82
N SER A 333 -7.61 13.54 12.36
CA SER A 333 -8.02 13.41 10.95
C SER A 333 -6.94 13.91 9.98
N TRP A 334 -6.19 14.96 10.36
CA TRP A 334 -5.03 15.51 9.64
C TRP A 334 -3.98 14.46 9.25
N ASP A 335 -3.80 13.43 10.08
CA ASP A 335 -2.82 12.38 9.84
C ASP A 335 -3.25 11.43 8.70
N PHE A 336 -4.52 11.40 8.34
CA PHE A 336 -5.06 10.45 7.36
C PHE A 336 -5.74 11.10 6.17
N TYR A 337 -6.51 12.17 6.35
CA TYR A 337 -7.26 12.82 5.28
C TYR A 337 -7.65 14.25 5.62
N THR A 338 -7.58 15.12 4.61
CA THR A 338 -7.94 16.54 4.74
C THR A 338 -8.77 17.01 3.57
N TYR A 339 -9.71 17.92 3.82
CA TYR A 339 -10.49 18.53 2.73
C TYR A 339 -9.67 19.48 1.86
N ALA A 340 -8.51 19.95 2.29
CA ALA A 340 -7.66 20.83 1.50
C ALA A 340 -6.70 20.05 0.58
N TYR A 341 -6.07 18.98 1.10
CA TYR A 341 -4.98 18.27 0.43
C TYR A 341 -5.30 16.80 0.10
N GLY A 342 -6.44 16.27 0.55
CA GLY A 342 -6.89 14.91 0.23
C GLY A 342 -6.36 13.83 1.17
N PRO A 343 -6.34 12.55 0.72
CA PRO A 343 -5.80 11.44 1.49
C PRO A 343 -4.29 11.58 1.68
N VAL A 344 -3.85 11.19 2.88
CA VAL A 344 -2.45 11.13 3.28
C VAL A 344 -1.92 9.72 2.98
N LEU A 345 -0.98 9.66 2.04
CA LEU A 345 -0.34 8.45 1.56
C LEU A 345 1.01 8.27 2.26
N ARG A 346 1.30 7.04 2.69
CA ARG A 346 2.57 6.67 3.34
C ARG A 346 3.34 5.73 2.44
N MET A 347 4.47 6.20 1.94
CA MET A 347 5.31 5.46 0.99
C MET A 347 6.79 5.66 1.33
N GLN A 348 7.58 4.64 1.02
CA GLN A 348 9.04 4.66 1.15
C GLN A 348 9.66 5.06 -0.18
N SER A 349 10.29 6.24 -0.23
CA SER A 349 10.90 6.79 -1.45
C SER A 349 12.21 6.10 -1.83
N ASP A 350 12.85 5.39 -0.90
CA ASP A 350 14.11 4.66 -1.08
C ASP A 350 13.92 3.20 -1.47
N LEU A 351 12.69 2.69 -1.40
CA LEU A 351 12.37 1.30 -1.73
C LEU A 351 11.43 1.25 -2.93
N MET A 352 11.97 0.90 -4.10
CA MET A 352 11.24 0.91 -5.36
C MET A 352 10.84 -0.50 -5.82
N VAL A 353 9.56 -0.68 -6.15
CA VAL A 353 8.98 -1.89 -6.71
C VAL A 353 9.12 -1.88 -8.24
N PRO A 354 9.82 -2.85 -8.86
CA PRO A 354 9.88 -3.00 -10.32
C PRO A 354 8.58 -3.59 -10.89
N PRO A 355 8.24 -3.35 -12.16
CA PRO A 355 7.21 -4.13 -12.84
C PRO A 355 7.71 -5.57 -13.06
N THR A 356 6.79 -6.55 -13.13
CA THR A 356 7.14 -7.96 -13.33
C THR A 356 7.81 -8.19 -14.69
N ASN A 357 9.11 -8.51 -14.68
CA ASN A 357 9.91 -8.87 -15.84
C ASN A 357 10.42 -10.32 -15.74
N ARG A 358 10.97 -10.88 -16.83
CA ARG A 358 11.58 -12.23 -16.85
C ARG A 358 12.65 -12.44 -15.75
N GLU A 359 13.33 -11.37 -15.35
CA GLU A 359 14.36 -11.36 -14.30
C GLU A 359 13.80 -11.24 -12.87
N THR A 360 12.61 -10.64 -12.69
CA THR A 360 12.02 -10.39 -11.36
C THR A 360 11.13 -11.53 -10.86
N ARG A 361 10.82 -12.52 -11.71
CA ARG A 361 10.09 -13.76 -11.36
C ARG A 361 10.69 -14.57 -10.20
N LYS A 362 11.87 -14.22 -9.70
CA LYS A 362 12.52 -14.84 -8.54
C LYS A 362 12.15 -14.17 -7.19
N ALA A 363 11.27 -13.18 -7.20
CA ALA A 363 10.82 -12.52 -5.99
C ALA A 363 9.93 -13.47 -5.15
N ASN A 364 10.23 -13.56 -3.85
CA ASN A 364 9.49 -14.40 -2.91
C ASN A 364 8.67 -13.52 -1.96
N GLY A 365 7.51 -14.01 -1.53
CA GLY A 365 6.65 -13.30 -0.58
C GLY A 365 5.86 -12.17 -1.22
N GLU A 366 5.52 -11.15 -0.41
CA GLU A 366 4.73 -9.96 -0.81
C GLU A 366 5.27 -9.26 -2.07
N TRP A 367 6.59 -9.34 -2.32
CA TRP A 367 7.22 -8.75 -3.50
C TRP A 367 6.65 -9.25 -4.83
N GLN A 368 6.20 -10.51 -4.91
CA GLN A 368 5.63 -11.04 -6.14
C GLN A 368 4.32 -10.33 -6.50
N THR A 369 3.44 -10.12 -5.51
CA THR A 369 2.12 -9.51 -5.70
C THR A 369 2.24 -8.00 -5.95
N LEU A 370 3.21 -7.36 -5.30
CA LEU A 370 3.58 -5.97 -5.56
C LEU A 370 4.08 -5.76 -6.99
N GLN A 371 4.96 -6.63 -7.48
CA GLN A 371 5.47 -6.54 -8.85
C GLN A 371 4.36 -6.76 -9.89
N TYR A 372 3.46 -7.72 -9.65
CA TYR A 372 2.32 -7.94 -10.54
C TYR A 372 1.36 -6.75 -10.54
N SER A 373 1.07 -6.20 -9.36
CA SER A 373 0.25 -4.98 -9.25
C SER A 373 0.92 -3.81 -9.97
N ASN A 374 2.25 -3.70 -9.91
CA ASN A 374 3.00 -2.69 -10.64
C ASN A 374 3.04 -2.93 -12.16
N LYS A 375 2.96 -4.19 -12.63
CA LYS A 375 2.75 -4.53 -14.05
C LYS A 375 1.38 -4.02 -14.52
N LEU A 376 0.31 -4.25 -13.76
CA LEU A 376 -1.04 -3.73 -14.08
C LEU A 376 -1.05 -2.20 -14.17
N LEU A 377 -0.43 -1.52 -13.22
CA LEU A 377 -0.24 -0.05 -13.26
C LEU A 377 0.65 0.36 -14.43
N GLY A 378 1.66 -0.43 -14.77
CA GLY A 378 2.55 -0.20 -15.91
C GLY A 378 1.85 -0.30 -17.26
N ASP A 379 0.94 -1.27 -17.41
CA ASP A 379 0.13 -1.45 -18.61
C ASP A 379 -0.88 -0.31 -18.80
N ARG A 380 -1.27 0.38 -17.71
CA ARG A 380 -2.19 1.52 -17.75
C ARG A 380 -1.52 2.90 -17.80
N PHE A 381 -0.43 3.10 -17.07
CA PHE A 381 0.20 4.42 -16.88
C PHE A 381 1.62 4.49 -17.45
N GLY A 382 2.08 3.45 -18.15
CA GLY A 382 3.45 3.32 -18.61
C GLY A 382 4.34 2.61 -17.59
N GLN A 383 5.32 1.87 -18.10
CA GLN A 383 6.22 1.02 -17.32
C GLN A 383 7.20 1.86 -16.50
N ARG A 384 7.14 1.74 -15.16
CA ARG A 384 8.04 2.46 -14.23
C ARG A 384 8.16 1.76 -12.89
N TYR A 385 9.16 2.18 -12.14
CA TYR A 385 9.37 1.78 -10.75
C TYR A 385 8.49 2.66 -9.86
N ARG A 386 7.83 2.06 -8.87
CA ARG A 386 6.93 2.77 -7.94
C ARG A 386 7.35 2.55 -6.49
N PRO A 387 7.26 3.56 -5.62
CA PRO A 387 7.71 3.44 -4.24
C PRO A 387 6.85 2.43 -3.46
N TYR A 388 7.46 1.71 -2.54
CA TYR A 388 6.76 0.74 -1.69
C TYR A 388 5.79 1.47 -0.76
N THR A 389 4.57 0.96 -0.65
CA THR A 389 3.58 1.44 0.33
C THR A 389 3.91 0.85 1.69
N THR A 390 4.31 1.68 2.64
CA THR A 390 4.76 1.24 3.97
C THR A 390 3.74 0.32 4.66
N HIS A 391 4.23 -0.65 5.42
CA HIS A 391 3.39 -1.61 6.15
C HIS A 391 2.83 -1.00 7.44
N GLU A 392 1.86 -0.10 7.29
CA GLU A 392 1.22 0.70 8.33
C GLU A 392 -0.27 0.92 8.00
N ALA A 393 -1.00 1.61 8.88
CA ALA A 393 -2.37 2.01 8.60
C ALA A 393 -2.46 2.88 7.32
N LYS A 394 -3.28 2.43 6.37
CA LYS A 394 -3.41 3.02 5.02
C LYS A 394 -4.71 3.79 4.90
N THR A 395 -4.64 5.02 4.40
CA THR A 395 -5.86 5.74 4.00
C THR A 395 -6.31 5.26 2.63
N LEU A 396 -7.55 4.81 2.53
CA LEU A 396 -8.19 4.46 1.26
C LEU A 396 -9.42 5.35 1.04
N VAL A 397 -9.65 5.70 -0.23
CA VAL A 397 -10.83 6.46 -0.65
C VAL A 397 -11.71 5.53 -1.46
N LYS A 398 -12.97 5.35 -1.05
CA LYS A 398 -13.93 4.42 -1.66
C LYS A 398 -14.14 4.72 -3.15
N SER A 399 -14.28 6.00 -3.51
CA SER A 399 -14.40 6.40 -4.92
C SER A 399 -13.16 6.04 -5.78
N MET A 400 -11.96 5.96 -5.18
CA MET A 400 -10.75 5.50 -5.88
C MET A 400 -10.69 3.98 -5.96
N VAL A 401 -11.09 3.28 -4.89
CA VAL A 401 -11.22 1.82 -4.86
C VAL A 401 -12.21 1.36 -5.95
N ASP A 402 -13.34 2.04 -6.09
CA ASP A 402 -14.35 1.72 -7.10
C ASP A 402 -13.83 1.88 -8.54
N GLU A 403 -13.03 2.92 -8.82
CA GLU A 403 -12.39 3.09 -10.12
C GLU A 403 -11.38 1.97 -10.44
N VAL A 404 -10.57 1.60 -9.45
CA VAL A 404 -9.61 0.50 -9.55
C VAL A 404 -10.34 -0.83 -9.78
N THR A 405 -11.46 -1.05 -9.08
CA THR A 405 -12.30 -2.24 -9.24
C THR A 405 -12.99 -2.30 -10.60
N ILE A 406 -13.46 -1.18 -11.16
CA ILE A 406 -13.99 -1.14 -12.53
C ILE A 406 -12.89 -1.49 -13.54
N THR A 407 -11.71 -0.91 -13.35
CA THR A 407 -10.58 -1.02 -14.28
C THR A 407 -10.01 -2.45 -14.34
N TRP A 408 -9.78 -3.08 -13.19
CA TRP A 408 -9.18 -4.42 -13.09
C TRP A 408 -10.14 -5.44 -12.48
N HIS A 409 -11.41 -5.36 -12.88
CA HIS A 409 -12.48 -6.20 -12.33
C HIS A 409 -12.17 -7.70 -12.38
N SER A 410 -11.67 -8.21 -13.52
CA SER A 410 -11.39 -9.63 -13.68
C SER A 410 -10.22 -10.09 -12.81
N GLN A 411 -9.15 -9.30 -12.72
CA GLN A 411 -7.96 -9.61 -11.92
C GLN A 411 -8.28 -9.60 -10.42
N LEU A 412 -9.04 -8.60 -9.95
CA LEU A 412 -9.44 -8.52 -8.55
C LEU A 412 -10.45 -9.61 -8.18
N HIS A 413 -11.38 -9.94 -9.07
CA HIS A 413 -12.29 -11.07 -8.87
C HIS A 413 -11.54 -12.40 -8.77
N GLN A 414 -10.55 -12.65 -9.62
CA GLN A 414 -9.70 -13.86 -9.55
C GLN A 414 -8.88 -13.91 -8.27
N THR A 415 -8.32 -12.77 -7.83
CA THR A 415 -7.59 -12.67 -6.55
C THR A 415 -8.52 -12.97 -5.37
N GLY A 416 -9.76 -12.47 -5.41
CA GLY A 416 -10.79 -12.74 -4.42
C GLY A 416 -11.19 -14.22 -4.32
N GLN A 417 -11.00 -15.02 -5.38
CA GLN A 417 -11.33 -16.45 -5.36
C GLN A 417 -10.23 -17.33 -4.74
N GLN A 418 -9.02 -16.79 -4.51
CA GLN A 418 -7.91 -17.56 -3.97
C GLN A 418 -8.09 -17.80 -2.46
N PRO A 419 -7.99 -19.05 -1.99
CA PRO A 419 -8.05 -19.33 -0.57
C PRO A 419 -6.74 -18.98 0.14
N PHE A 420 -5.57 -19.16 -0.49
CA PHE A 420 -4.25 -18.82 0.08
C PHE A 420 -3.50 -17.78 -0.75
N ARG A 421 -2.54 -17.10 -0.11
CA ARG A 421 -1.68 -16.10 -0.77
C ARG A 421 -0.64 -16.78 -1.66
N LEU A 422 -0.06 -16.02 -2.60
CA LEU A 422 1.20 -16.36 -3.29
C LEU A 422 1.09 -17.63 -4.13
N ASN A 423 -0.01 -17.81 -4.85
CA ASN A 423 -0.12 -18.90 -5.80
C ASN A 423 0.80 -18.61 -7.01
N PRO A 424 1.86 -19.41 -7.27
CA PRO A 424 2.78 -19.12 -8.37
C PRO A 424 2.10 -19.19 -9.75
N ASP A 425 0.99 -19.93 -9.84
CA ASP A 425 0.21 -20.08 -11.08
C ASP A 425 -0.83 -18.97 -11.26
N VAL A 426 -1.14 -18.20 -10.20
CA VAL A 426 -2.16 -17.14 -10.22
C VAL A 426 -1.53 -15.80 -9.86
N GLU A 427 -1.71 -14.81 -10.72
CA GLU A 427 -1.19 -13.46 -10.48
C GLU A 427 -2.11 -12.71 -9.48
N ASP A 428 -1.75 -12.71 -8.19
CA ASP A 428 -2.50 -12.02 -7.11
C ASP A 428 -2.26 -10.50 -7.11
N ALA A 429 -3.33 -9.71 -7.19
CA ALA A 429 -3.28 -8.26 -7.16
C ALA A 429 -3.44 -7.69 -5.73
N TYR A 430 -2.68 -6.65 -5.41
CA TYR A 430 -2.70 -6.00 -4.10
C TYR A 430 -3.42 -4.64 -4.17
N LEU A 431 -4.68 -4.61 -3.71
CA LEU A 431 -5.58 -3.47 -3.88
C LEU A 431 -5.07 -2.17 -3.23
N PRO A 432 -4.63 -2.13 -1.95
CA PRO A 432 -4.11 -0.89 -1.35
C PRO A 432 -2.95 -0.25 -2.12
N PHE A 433 -2.05 -1.07 -2.69
CA PHE A 433 -0.97 -0.59 -3.55
C PHE A 433 -1.50 -0.01 -4.87
N LEU A 434 -2.44 -0.72 -5.52
CA LEU A 434 -3.11 -0.23 -6.72
C LEU A 434 -3.82 1.12 -6.47
N ALA A 435 -4.62 1.24 -5.41
CA ALA A 435 -5.38 2.45 -5.09
C ALA A 435 -4.47 3.65 -4.74
N THR A 436 -3.39 3.41 -4.00
CA THR A 436 -2.42 4.45 -3.63
C THR A 436 -1.75 5.04 -4.88
N HIS A 437 -1.21 4.17 -5.75
CA HIS A 437 -0.55 4.64 -6.97
C HIS A 437 -1.53 5.10 -8.03
N TRP A 438 -2.74 4.55 -8.09
CA TRP A 438 -3.83 5.04 -8.95
C TRP A 438 -4.07 6.52 -8.70
N THR A 439 -4.23 6.94 -7.45
CA THR A 439 -4.46 8.35 -7.10
C THR A 439 -3.34 9.26 -7.62
N VAL A 440 -2.08 8.86 -7.43
CA VAL A 440 -0.91 9.65 -7.85
C VAL A 440 -0.77 9.72 -9.37
N GLU A 441 -0.96 8.61 -10.08
CA GLU A 441 -0.84 8.57 -11.54
C GLU A 441 -2.03 9.24 -12.24
N ARG A 442 -3.24 9.12 -11.68
CA ARG A 442 -4.43 9.81 -12.17
C ARG A 442 -4.35 11.31 -12.00
N HIS A 443 -3.74 11.79 -10.91
CA HIS A 443 -3.44 13.21 -10.77
C HIS A 443 -2.53 13.72 -11.90
N ARG A 444 -1.46 12.98 -12.21
CA ARG A 444 -0.57 13.31 -13.34
C ARG A 444 -1.31 13.27 -14.68
N GLU A 445 -2.12 12.24 -14.89
CA GLU A 445 -2.95 12.06 -16.10
C GLU A 445 -3.91 13.24 -16.27
N ALA A 446 -4.58 13.66 -15.19
CA ALA A 446 -5.50 14.79 -15.16
C ALA A 446 -4.80 16.12 -15.50
N LEU A 447 -3.60 16.37 -14.95
CA LEU A 447 -2.82 17.58 -15.27
C LEU A 447 -2.45 17.63 -16.76
N LEU A 448 -1.89 16.54 -17.29
CA LEU A 448 -1.47 16.49 -18.69
C LEU A 448 -2.66 16.57 -19.65
N TRP A 449 -3.77 15.90 -19.33
CA TRP A 449 -4.98 15.93 -20.16
C TRP A 449 -5.60 17.34 -20.18
N SER A 450 -5.66 18.00 -19.02
CA SER A 450 -6.20 19.36 -18.91
C SER A 450 -5.43 20.35 -19.77
N TRP A 451 -4.10 20.19 -19.87
CA TRP A 451 -3.28 21.05 -20.70
C TRP A 451 -3.33 20.69 -22.19
N VAL A 452 -3.08 19.43 -22.56
CA VAL A 452 -3.02 19.02 -23.98
C VAL A 452 -4.37 19.03 -24.65
N VAL A 453 -5.37 18.41 -24.04
CA VAL A 453 -6.68 18.19 -24.68
C VAL A 453 -7.63 19.33 -24.33
N ALA A 454 -7.74 19.69 -23.06
CA ALA A 454 -8.76 20.64 -22.62
C ALA A 454 -8.39 22.12 -22.86
N ARG A 455 -7.09 22.47 -22.85
CA ARG A 455 -6.60 23.85 -23.05
C ARG A 455 -6.12 24.08 -24.48
N ILE A 456 -5.22 23.24 -25.01
CA ILE A 456 -4.58 23.44 -26.32
C ILE A 456 -5.34 22.75 -27.47
N GLY A 457 -5.85 21.54 -27.23
CA GLY A 457 -6.54 20.76 -28.24
C GLY A 457 -7.80 21.44 -28.75
N GLY A 458 -8.11 21.25 -30.04
CA GLY A 458 -9.39 21.68 -30.62
C GLY A 458 -10.58 20.82 -30.16
N ASP A 459 -11.80 21.30 -30.41
CA ASP A 459 -13.02 20.58 -30.00
C ASP A 459 -13.22 19.24 -30.74
N ASP A 460 -12.65 19.12 -31.94
CA ASP A 460 -12.61 17.90 -32.77
C ASP A 460 -11.28 17.13 -32.66
N ASP A 461 -10.62 17.21 -31.49
CA ASP A 461 -9.32 16.56 -31.21
C ASP A 461 -8.16 17.04 -32.11
N GLU A 462 -8.24 18.27 -32.60
CA GLU A 462 -7.25 18.81 -33.54
C GLU A 462 -5.90 19.10 -32.86
N TRP A 463 -4.81 18.63 -33.49
CA TRP A 463 -3.42 18.96 -33.14
C TRP A 463 -2.63 19.28 -34.41
N GLY A 464 -2.49 20.57 -34.71
CA GLY A 464 -1.76 21.08 -35.87
C GLY A 464 -0.51 21.88 -35.49
N PRO A 465 0.16 22.50 -36.48
CA PRO A 465 1.35 23.32 -36.26
C PRO A 465 1.12 24.48 -35.28
N ALA A 466 -0.07 25.08 -35.29
CA ALA A 466 -0.43 26.17 -34.39
C ALA A 466 -0.51 25.71 -32.92
N GLN A 467 -1.16 24.58 -32.66
CA GLN A 467 -1.27 23.99 -31.33
C GLN A 467 0.11 23.54 -30.81
N SER A 468 0.92 22.91 -31.66
CA SER A 468 2.30 22.54 -31.33
C SER A 468 3.17 23.76 -31.01
N GLU A 469 3.01 24.86 -31.77
CA GLU A 469 3.74 26.10 -31.49
C GLU A 469 3.27 26.77 -30.20
N GLN A 470 1.97 26.80 -29.93
CA GLN A 470 1.42 27.29 -28.67
C GLN A 470 1.97 26.49 -27.48
N ALA A 471 1.92 25.16 -27.57
CA ALA A 471 2.47 24.26 -26.55
C ALA A 471 3.96 24.54 -26.30
N TRP A 472 4.74 24.70 -27.38
CA TRP A 472 6.18 24.98 -27.27
C TRP A 472 6.47 26.34 -26.61
N ARG A 473 5.69 27.37 -26.94
CA ARG A 473 5.81 28.70 -26.33
C ARG A 473 5.48 28.66 -24.83
N GLU A 474 4.43 27.95 -24.43
CA GLU A 474 4.04 27.82 -23.01
C GLU A 474 5.09 27.05 -22.18
N LEU A 475 5.84 26.13 -22.80
CA LEU A 475 6.97 25.44 -22.16
C LEU A 475 8.24 26.29 -22.04
N GLY A 476 8.25 27.52 -22.57
CA GLY A 476 9.42 28.40 -22.60
C GLY A 476 10.37 28.15 -23.78
N GLY A 477 9.91 27.44 -24.82
CA GLY A 477 10.67 27.12 -26.01
C GLY A 477 10.79 28.29 -26.99
N ALA A 478 12.01 28.55 -27.46
CA ALA A 478 12.24 29.51 -28.54
C ALA A 478 11.85 28.90 -29.91
N PRO A 479 11.32 29.68 -30.87
CA PRO A 479 10.84 29.17 -32.17
C PRO A 479 11.85 28.36 -32.99
N LYS A 480 13.15 28.58 -32.77
CA LYS A 480 14.27 27.93 -33.48
C LYS A 480 15.04 26.90 -32.64
N SER A 481 14.66 26.72 -31.38
CA SER A 481 15.28 25.69 -30.52
C SER A 481 14.44 24.43 -30.56
N ASP A 482 15.09 23.27 -30.71
CA ASP A 482 14.44 21.96 -30.57
C ASP A 482 14.47 21.48 -29.11
N SER A 483 15.24 22.14 -28.23
CA SER A 483 15.35 21.75 -26.82
C SER A 483 15.09 22.89 -25.84
N VAL A 484 14.50 22.54 -24.70
CA VAL A 484 14.26 23.44 -23.56
C VAL A 484 14.84 22.82 -22.29
N ASP A 485 15.68 23.57 -21.57
CA ASP A 485 16.14 23.23 -20.21
C ASP A 485 15.11 23.72 -19.20
N VAL A 486 14.34 22.79 -18.65
CA VAL A 486 13.32 23.04 -17.62
C VAL A 486 13.98 22.96 -16.27
N ARG A 487 13.76 23.99 -15.44
CA ARG A 487 14.22 24.04 -14.05
C ARG A 487 13.04 24.11 -13.10
N ARG A 488 13.10 23.31 -12.04
CA ARG A 488 12.12 23.36 -10.96
C ARG A 488 12.14 24.73 -10.28
N ALA A 489 10.96 25.32 -10.09
CA ALA A 489 10.78 26.58 -9.37
C ALA A 489 10.55 26.33 -7.87
N ALA A 490 10.92 27.32 -7.05
CA ALA A 490 10.69 27.26 -5.62
C ALA A 490 9.20 27.43 -5.29
N ARG A 491 8.69 26.63 -4.35
CA ARG A 491 7.28 26.69 -3.90
C ARG A 491 7.16 26.87 -2.41
N THR A 492 6.05 27.49 -2.02
CA THR A 492 5.76 27.90 -0.63
C THR A 492 4.60 27.10 -0.01
N THR A 493 4.13 26.08 -0.73
CA THR A 493 3.00 25.19 -0.38
C THR A 493 3.17 24.47 0.95
N LEU A 494 4.39 24.01 1.25
CA LEU A 494 4.74 23.27 2.48
C LEU A 494 5.28 24.18 3.61
N TYR A 495 5.13 25.51 3.53
CA TYR A 495 5.47 26.35 4.70
C TYR A 495 4.47 26.10 5.83
N GLU A 496 5.00 25.88 7.03
CA GLU A 496 4.24 25.51 8.22
C GLU A 496 3.09 26.50 8.49
N ASP A 497 3.36 27.80 8.49
CA ASP A 497 2.34 28.85 8.70
C ASP A 497 1.18 28.76 7.68
N ARG A 498 1.49 28.39 6.44
CA ARG A 498 0.49 28.29 5.36
C ARG A 498 -0.30 27.00 5.47
N VAL A 499 0.36 25.89 5.78
CA VAL A 499 -0.30 24.60 5.99
C VAL A 499 -1.28 24.77 7.15
N MET A 500 -0.82 25.30 8.28
CA MET A 500 -1.66 25.60 9.44
C MET A 500 -2.82 26.53 9.10
N GLY A 501 -2.57 27.66 8.45
CA GLY A 501 -3.64 28.60 8.06
C GLY A 501 -4.66 28.01 7.07
N THR A 502 -4.23 27.08 6.20
CA THR A 502 -5.14 26.38 5.28
C THR A 502 -6.06 25.42 6.05
N LEU A 503 -5.57 24.80 7.12
CA LEU A 503 -6.35 23.85 7.91
C LEU A 503 -7.27 24.51 8.92
N ASP A 504 -6.80 25.59 9.53
CA ASP A 504 -7.64 26.44 10.35
C ASP A 504 -8.86 26.91 9.55
N SER A 505 -8.68 27.21 8.26
CA SER A 505 -9.79 27.58 7.37
C SER A 505 -10.80 26.44 7.12
N THR A 506 -10.37 25.18 7.20
CA THR A 506 -11.23 23.99 7.09
C THR A 506 -11.75 23.50 8.44
N GLY A 507 -11.42 24.20 9.53
CA GLY A 507 -11.79 23.83 10.90
C GLY A 507 -10.97 22.70 11.52
N ASP A 508 -9.83 22.35 10.92
CA ASP A 508 -8.86 21.37 11.42
C ASP A 508 -7.75 22.11 12.20
N ALA A 509 -8.05 22.62 13.40
CA ALA A 509 -7.08 23.38 14.21
C ALA A 509 -6.13 22.51 15.05
N THR A 510 -6.31 21.18 15.05
CA THR A 510 -5.47 20.26 15.82
C THR A 510 -4.28 19.80 15.01
N ILE A 511 -3.07 20.16 15.44
CA ILE A 511 -1.81 19.71 14.84
C ILE A 511 -1.72 18.18 14.99
N GLY A 512 -1.75 17.46 13.88
CA GLY A 512 -1.44 16.03 13.87
C GLY A 512 0.07 15.76 13.90
N ARG A 513 0.47 14.50 14.04
CA ARG A 513 1.88 14.11 14.23
C ARG A 513 2.61 13.80 12.93
N SER A 514 1.89 13.71 11.82
CA SER A 514 2.43 13.39 10.50
C SER A 514 3.04 14.63 9.84
N GLN A 515 4.28 14.50 9.38
CA GLN A 515 4.98 15.57 8.68
C GLN A 515 4.75 15.45 7.18
N TYR A 516 4.28 16.52 6.55
CA TYR A 516 3.95 16.51 5.13
C TYR A 516 5.24 16.66 4.32
N ALA A 517 5.60 15.61 3.59
CA ALA A 517 6.80 15.57 2.77
C ALA A 517 6.54 16.08 1.35
N TYR A 518 5.31 15.90 0.85
CA TYR A 518 4.91 16.30 -0.49
C TYR A 518 3.40 16.51 -0.58
N VAL A 519 2.95 17.51 -1.34
CA VAL A 519 1.52 17.71 -1.65
C VAL A 519 1.30 17.64 -3.16
N SER A 520 0.17 17.10 -3.61
CA SER A 520 -0.13 16.96 -5.04
C SER A 520 -0.07 18.30 -5.78
N ARG A 521 -0.32 19.42 -5.08
CA ARG A 521 -0.17 20.79 -5.60
C ARG A 521 1.22 21.09 -6.18
N ASP A 522 2.26 20.38 -5.74
CA ASP A 522 3.62 20.58 -6.22
C ASP A 522 3.94 19.83 -7.52
N GLY A 523 2.96 19.12 -8.10
CA GLY A 523 3.09 18.43 -9.39
C GLY A 523 3.18 16.91 -9.25
N TYR A 524 4.23 16.30 -9.83
CA TYR A 524 4.43 14.85 -9.80
C TYR A 524 5.61 14.40 -8.91
N PRO A 525 5.39 13.50 -7.92
CA PRO A 525 6.43 13.13 -6.95
C PRO A 525 7.44 12.09 -7.44
N TYR A 526 7.12 11.26 -8.45
CA TYR A 526 8.01 10.15 -8.85
C TYR A 526 9.11 10.55 -9.83
N THR A 527 9.13 11.80 -10.31
CA THR A 527 10.14 12.28 -11.27
C THR A 527 11.57 12.16 -10.72
N SER A 528 11.76 12.31 -9.41
CA SER A 528 13.09 12.27 -8.76
C SER A 528 13.54 10.88 -8.31
N LEU A 529 12.64 9.93 -8.15
CA LEU A 529 12.95 8.66 -7.48
C LEU A 529 13.78 7.70 -8.35
N GLY A 530 13.64 7.78 -9.68
CA GLY A 530 14.39 6.94 -10.61
C GLY A 530 14.19 5.43 -10.35
N ARG A 531 15.21 4.62 -10.66
CA ARG A 531 15.18 3.16 -10.49
C ARG A 531 15.44 2.72 -9.05
N PHE A 532 16.33 3.41 -8.35
CA PHE A 532 16.88 2.98 -7.06
C PHE A 532 16.21 3.66 -5.86
N GLY A 533 15.33 4.63 -6.09
CA GLY A 533 14.75 5.43 -5.01
C GLY A 533 15.73 6.45 -4.44
N TRP A 534 15.19 7.38 -3.66
CA TRP A 534 15.94 8.42 -2.95
C TRP A 534 15.45 8.48 -1.51
N LYS A 535 16.35 8.77 -0.57
CA LYS A 535 15.99 8.84 0.87
C LYS A 535 15.02 9.97 1.22
N THR A 536 14.87 10.95 0.34
CA THR A 536 14.03 12.14 0.55
C THR A 536 13.11 12.34 -0.64
N TRP A 537 11.88 12.79 -0.36
CA TRP A 537 10.95 13.28 -1.36
C TRP A 537 11.46 14.57 -2.03
N PRO A 538 10.93 14.94 -3.23
CA PRO A 538 11.31 16.19 -3.89
C PRO A 538 11.13 17.40 -2.98
N VAL A 539 12.19 18.19 -2.82
CA VAL A 539 12.17 19.43 -2.05
C VAL A 539 12.03 20.63 -3.00
N PHE A 540 11.12 21.55 -2.68
CA PHE A 540 10.85 22.76 -3.47
C PHE A 540 11.42 24.03 -2.83
N GLN A 541 12.15 23.90 -1.71
CA GLN A 541 12.82 25.02 -1.06
C GLN A 541 14.33 24.99 -1.36
N PRO A 542 14.96 26.15 -1.58
CA PRO A 542 16.42 26.23 -1.64
C PRO A 542 17.00 25.79 -0.30
N SER A 543 18.19 25.16 -0.34
CA SER A 543 18.83 24.68 0.89
C SER A 543 19.08 25.84 1.85
N ARG A 544 18.64 25.69 3.10
CA ARG A 544 18.87 26.69 4.16
C ARG A 544 20.27 26.56 4.78
N ASN A 545 20.88 25.38 4.75
CA ASN A 545 22.19 25.04 5.36
C ASN A 545 22.99 24.09 4.46
N GLN A 546 24.33 24.13 4.49
CA GLN A 546 25.19 23.24 3.66
C GLN A 546 24.95 21.74 3.90
N ASP A 547 24.42 21.35 5.07
CA ASP A 547 24.21 19.95 5.46
C ASP A 547 22.82 19.38 5.09
N GLN A 548 21.88 20.19 4.59
CA GLN A 548 20.56 19.71 4.17
C GLN A 548 20.39 19.72 2.64
N PRO A 549 19.85 18.64 2.05
CA PRO A 549 19.55 18.60 0.62
C PRO A 549 18.50 19.66 0.28
N GLY A 550 18.87 20.62 -0.57
CA GLY A 550 17.94 21.62 -1.10
C GLY A 550 17.38 21.24 -2.46
N MET A 551 16.51 22.09 -3.01
CA MET A 551 15.92 21.92 -4.34
C MET A 551 16.94 21.55 -5.44
N TYR A 552 18.14 22.12 -5.41
CA TYR A 552 19.17 21.89 -6.44
C TYR A 552 20.03 20.64 -6.24
N SER A 553 19.91 19.95 -5.09
CA SER A 553 20.59 18.66 -4.88
C SER A 553 19.86 17.48 -5.53
N ASP A 554 18.61 17.70 -5.96
CA ASP A 554 17.83 16.71 -6.70
C ASP A 554 18.22 16.71 -8.18
N PRO A 555 18.75 15.61 -8.75
CA PRO A 555 19.10 15.53 -10.17
C PRO A 555 17.89 15.72 -11.09
N ALA A 556 16.68 15.42 -10.61
CA ALA A 556 15.44 15.64 -11.36
C ALA A 556 14.87 17.06 -11.20
N ALA A 557 15.61 17.98 -10.57
CA ALA A 557 15.27 19.40 -10.57
C ALA A 557 15.55 20.07 -11.92
N ARG A 558 16.30 19.40 -12.82
CA ARG A 558 16.55 19.83 -14.20
C ARG A 558 16.16 18.73 -15.15
N CYS A 559 15.51 19.09 -16.24
CA CYS A 559 15.30 18.15 -17.32
C CYS A 559 15.18 18.86 -18.67
N THR A 560 15.44 18.11 -19.74
CA THR A 560 15.46 18.65 -21.11
C THR A 560 14.28 18.09 -21.89
N ILE A 561 13.46 18.96 -22.46
CA ILE A 561 12.35 18.59 -23.36
C ILE A 561 12.83 18.78 -24.79
N SER A 562 12.62 17.78 -25.65
CA SER A 562 12.82 17.89 -27.10
C SER A 562 11.47 18.07 -27.81
N ARG A 563 11.35 19.05 -28.70
CA ARG A 563 10.11 19.32 -29.45
C ARG A 563 9.80 18.16 -30.38
N THR A 564 10.80 17.68 -31.12
CA THR A 564 10.67 16.53 -32.02
C THR A 564 10.28 15.26 -31.27
N GLU A 565 10.85 14.97 -30.10
CA GLU A 565 10.52 13.74 -29.36
C GLU A 565 9.15 13.78 -28.67
N CYS A 566 8.78 14.94 -28.12
CA CYS A 566 7.64 15.04 -27.22
C CYS A 566 6.35 15.56 -27.87
N LEU A 567 6.41 16.39 -28.92
CA LEU A 567 5.25 17.13 -29.46
C LEU A 567 5.01 16.96 -30.96
N ASP A 568 5.87 16.21 -31.65
CA ASP A 568 5.80 16.03 -33.10
C ASP A 568 5.10 14.72 -33.50
N VAL A 569 4.32 14.79 -34.57
CA VAL A 569 3.43 13.71 -35.02
C VAL A 569 4.20 12.79 -35.97
N HIS A 570 4.86 11.79 -35.43
CA HIS A 570 5.67 10.85 -36.23
C HIS A 570 4.90 9.63 -36.76
N ASP A 571 3.75 9.30 -36.16
CA ASP A 571 2.98 8.09 -36.47
C ASP A 571 1.49 8.42 -36.64
N SER A 572 0.83 7.68 -37.53
CA SER A 572 -0.62 7.59 -37.66
C SER A 572 -1.37 7.33 -36.34
N ARG A 573 -0.71 6.69 -35.36
CA ARG A 573 -1.25 6.43 -34.00
C ARG A 573 -1.20 7.64 -33.07
N ILE A 574 -0.43 8.68 -33.41
CA ILE A 574 -0.24 9.92 -32.65
C ILE A 574 -0.98 11.06 -33.38
N ARG A 575 -2.13 10.76 -34.00
CA ARG A 575 -2.96 11.79 -34.64
C ARG A 575 -3.88 12.40 -33.59
N GLY A 576 -3.98 13.73 -33.61
CA GLY A 576 -4.84 14.50 -32.73
C GLY A 576 -4.25 14.77 -31.34
N ALA A 577 -4.94 15.62 -30.57
CA ALA A 577 -4.51 16.02 -29.23
C ALA A 577 -4.50 14.81 -28.27
N SER A 578 -5.46 13.91 -28.41
CA SER A 578 -5.54 12.66 -27.65
C SER A 578 -4.37 11.71 -27.94
N GLY A 579 -3.87 11.68 -29.18
CA GLY A 579 -2.70 10.90 -29.59
C GLY A 579 -1.40 11.42 -28.95
N ILE A 580 -1.19 12.73 -29.00
CA ILE A 580 -0.05 13.40 -28.34
C ILE A 580 -0.13 13.21 -26.82
N PHE A 581 -1.33 13.35 -26.25
CA PHE A 581 -1.56 13.07 -24.84
C PHE A 581 -1.14 11.64 -24.46
N LYS A 582 -1.53 10.62 -25.22
CA LYS A 582 -1.10 9.23 -24.97
C LYS A 582 0.42 9.07 -25.02
N GLN A 583 1.08 9.73 -25.96
CA GLN A 583 2.53 9.70 -26.09
C GLN A 583 3.23 10.29 -24.86
N ILE A 584 2.86 11.50 -24.44
CA ILE A 584 3.52 12.17 -23.30
C ILE A 584 3.11 11.55 -21.95
N ALA A 585 1.89 11.02 -21.86
CA ALA A 585 1.37 10.45 -20.63
C ALA A 585 1.94 9.05 -20.38
N PHE A 586 2.02 8.19 -21.41
CA PHE A 586 2.28 6.76 -21.22
C PHE A 586 3.53 6.25 -21.96
N ASP A 587 3.69 6.57 -23.25
CA ASP A 587 4.78 6.00 -24.06
C ASP A 587 6.15 6.61 -23.70
N VAL A 588 6.25 7.94 -23.74
CA VAL A 588 7.45 8.71 -23.40
C VAL A 588 7.18 9.50 -22.13
N SER A 589 6.96 8.76 -21.04
CA SER A 589 6.53 9.34 -19.77
C SER A 589 7.51 10.39 -19.17
N ARG A 590 8.79 10.37 -19.59
CA ARG A 590 9.79 11.39 -19.25
C ARG A 590 9.42 12.79 -19.79
N CYS A 591 8.90 12.86 -21.01
CA CYS A 591 8.42 14.12 -21.60
C CYS A 591 7.29 14.71 -20.75
N GLY A 592 6.30 13.89 -20.38
CA GLY A 592 5.19 14.33 -19.54
C GLY A 592 5.63 14.79 -18.15
N ASP A 593 6.59 14.08 -17.51
CA ASP A 593 7.11 14.46 -16.19
C ASP A 593 7.81 15.83 -16.22
N CYS A 594 8.53 16.11 -17.32
CA CYS A 594 9.15 17.42 -17.56
C CYS A 594 8.15 18.53 -17.86
N ILE A 595 7.12 18.24 -18.68
CA ILE A 595 6.04 19.18 -18.98
C ILE A 595 5.32 19.59 -17.69
N VAL A 596 5.01 18.62 -16.81
CA VAL A 596 4.42 18.92 -15.50
C VAL A 596 5.33 19.84 -14.69
N THR A 597 6.65 19.58 -14.68
CA THR A 597 7.62 20.44 -13.96
C THR A 597 7.66 21.86 -14.53
N ALA A 598 7.62 22.02 -15.85
CA ALA A 598 7.61 23.32 -16.52
C ALA A 598 6.35 24.13 -16.23
N LEU A 599 5.18 23.49 -16.36
CA LEU A 599 3.88 24.14 -16.16
C LEU A 599 3.59 24.44 -14.69
N VAL A 600 4.10 23.60 -13.77
CA VAL A 600 4.13 23.91 -12.33
C VAL A 600 4.93 25.18 -12.07
N ALA A 601 6.12 25.30 -12.67
CA ALA A 601 6.92 26.51 -12.53
C ALA A 601 6.21 27.76 -13.12
N ALA A 602 5.51 27.60 -14.24
CA ALA A 602 4.73 28.67 -14.87
C ALA A 602 3.48 29.07 -14.06
N SER A 603 2.88 28.14 -13.31
CA SER A 603 1.68 28.38 -12.48
C SER A 603 1.98 29.15 -11.17
N GLY A 604 3.25 29.48 -10.92
CA GLY A 604 3.68 30.23 -9.75
C GLY A 604 3.79 29.37 -8.48
N PRO A 605 3.87 30.00 -7.30
CA PRO A 605 4.29 29.31 -6.09
C PRO A 605 3.25 28.34 -5.50
N LEU A 606 1.97 28.39 -5.91
CA LEU A 606 0.86 27.79 -5.14
C LEU A 606 -0.19 27.01 -5.94
N GLY A 607 -0.49 27.41 -7.18
CA GLY A 607 -1.60 26.85 -7.95
C GLY A 607 -1.20 26.12 -9.22
N PHE A 608 -2.21 25.87 -10.07
CA PHE A 608 -2.12 25.18 -11.37
C PHE A 608 -2.69 25.98 -12.54
N SER A 609 -2.71 27.31 -12.45
CA SER A 609 -3.31 28.18 -13.46
C SER A 609 -2.85 27.93 -14.90
N ALA A 610 -1.60 27.49 -15.13
CA ALA A 610 -1.08 27.20 -16.47
C ALA A 610 -1.62 25.91 -17.10
N PHE A 611 -2.10 24.96 -16.30
CA PHE A 611 -2.70 23.71 -16.80
C PHE A 611 -4.16 23.88 -17.23
N LEU A 612 -4.83 24.93 -16.73
CA LEU A 612 -6.28 25.07 -16.86
C LEU A 612 -6.67 25.81 -18.14
N PRO A 613 -7.77 25.43 -18.81
CA PRO A 613 -8.32 26.17 -19.95
C PRO A 613 -8.72 27.61 -19.61
N GLU A 614 -8.90 28.46 -20.62
CA GLU A 614 -9.43 29.82 -20.44
C GLU A 614 -10.85 29.80 -19.83
N GLN A 615 -11.21 30.86 -19.08
CA GLN A 615 -12.46 30.89 -18.29
C GLN A 615 -13.74 30.86 -19.13
N ASP A 616 -13.66 31.29 -20.38
CA ASP A 616 -14.75 31.34 -21.35
C ASP A 616 -14.86 30.09 -22.23
N ARG A 617 -13.91 29.14 -22.12
CA ARG A 617 -13.93 27.91 -22.91
C ARG A 617 -15.12 27.03 -22.54
N LYS A 618 -16.11 27.01 -23.42
CA LYS A 618 -17.33 26.21 -23.33
C LYS A 618 -17.40 25.21 -24.47
N TRP A 619 -17.88 24.02 -24.18
CA TRP A 619 -18.11 23.00 -25.20
C TRP A 619 -19.59 22.96 -25.58
N THR A 620 -19.91 23.34 -26.82
CA THR A 620 -21.30 23.57 -27.28
C THR A 620 -22.07 22.29 -27.60
N ARG A 621 -21.37 21.21 -27.99
CA ARG A 621 -21.95 19.87 -28.24
C ARG A 621 -22.44 19.14 -26.98
N TRP A 622 -22.27 19.74 -25.80
CA TRP A 622 -22.76 19.22 -24.53
C TRP A 622 -24.27 18.90 -24.57
N LYS A 623 -25.05 19.70 -25.31
CA LYS A 623 -26.51 19.58 -25.40
C LYS A 623 -26.98 18.30 -26.09
N ASP A 624 -26.13 17.70 -26.90
CA ASP A 624 -26.44 16.52 -27.71
C ASP A 624 -25.93 15.21 -27.08
N ALA A 625 -25.22 15.31 -25.93
CA ALA A 625 -24.68 14.16 -25.21
C ALA A 625 -25.79 13.39 -24.47
N VAL A 626 -26.42 12.45 -25.18
CA VAL A 626 -27.42 11.53 -24.62
C VAL A 626 -26.74 10.55 -23.66
N GLY A 627 -26.98 10.69 -22.35
CA GLY A 627 -26.51 9.75 -21.31
C GLY A 627 -25.58 10.33 -20.23
N ALA A 628 -25.18 11.61 -20.34
CA ALA A 628 -24.32 12.24 -19.34
C ALA A 628 -25.08 12.49 -18.02
N SER A 629 -24.56 11.99 -16.90
CA SER A 629 -25.16 12.22 -15.58
C SER A 629 -24.47 13.36 -14.84
N GLU A 630 -25.27 14.22 -14.20
CA GLU A 630 -24.78 15.27 -13.29
C GLU A 630 -24.34 14.70 -11.92
N THR A 631 -24.78 13.49 -11.57
CA THR A 631 -24.42 12.85 -10.30
C THR A 631 -23.05 12.17 -10.33
N VAL A 632 -22.54 11.85 -11.53
CA VAL A 632 -21.27 11.15 -11.73
C VAL A 632 -20.12 12.15 -11.63
N ALA A 633 -19.12 11.82 -10.81
CA ALA A 633 -17.92 12.63 -10.67
C ALA A 633 -17.11 12.63 -11.98
N PRO A 634 -16.46 13.74 -12.34
CA PRO A 634 -15.51 13.77 -13.45
C PRO A 634 -14.43 12.68 -13.30
N HIS A 635 -14.23 11.92 -14.37
CA HIS A 635 -13.15 10.94 -14.49
C HIS A 635 -12.75 10.76 -15.95
N LEU A 636 -11.47 10.48 -16.19
CA LEU A 636 -10.97 9.98 -17.47
C LEU A 636 -11.31 8.48 -17.63
N PRO A 637 -11.16 7.88 -18.82
CA PRO A 637 -11.55 6.48 -19.08
C PRO A 637 -10.98 5.47 -18.07
N LEU A 638 -11.87 4.58 -17.60
CA LEU A 638 -11.60 3.52 -16.63
C LEU A 638 -11.37 2.19 -17.37
N VAL A 639 -10.25 2.11 -18.08
CA VAL A 639 -9.82 0.92 -18.85
C VAL A 639 -8.47 0.43 -18.36
N ALA A 640 -8.22 -0.88 -18.45
CA ALA A 640 -6.99 -1.50 -17.96
C ALA A 640 -5.74 -1.18 -18.82
N ASP A 641 -5.92 -0.97 -20.13
CA ASP A 641 -4.85 -0.60 -21.06
C ASP A 641 -5.13 0.79 -21.65
N TYR A 642 -4.15 1.70 -21.59
CA TYR A 642 -4.30 3.06 -22.12
C TYR A 642 -4.50 3.11 -23.63
N ARG A 643 -4.08 2.07 -24.37
CA ARG A 643 -4.20 2.00 -25.83
C ARG A 643 -5.66 1.88 -26.26
N ALA A 644 -6.47 1.18 -25.47
CA ALA A 644 -7.90 1.01 -25.68
C ALA A 644 -8.73 2.24 -25.22
N ALA A 645 -8.11 3.18 -24.48
CA ALA A 645 -8.81 4.36 -23.98
C ALA A 645 -9.07 5.39 -25.10
N ASN A 646 -10.23 6.03 -25.05
CA ASN A 646 -10.52 7.22 -25.85
C ASN A 646 -10.42 8.47 -24.96
N PHE A 647 -9.48 9.37 -25.26
CA PHE A 647 -9.24 10.59 -24.48
C PHE A 647 -9.72 11.86 -25.18
N THR A 648 -10.51 11.73 -26.26
CA THR A 648 -11.08 12.90 -26.94
C THR A 648 -12.01 13.65 -26.00
N LEU A 649 -12.07 14.98 -26.17
CA LEU A 649 -12.91 15.86 -25.37
C LEU A 649 -14.37 15.40 -25.37
N GLU A 650 -14.89 15.02 -26.55
CA GLU A 650 -16.25 14.51 -26.72
C GLU A 650 -16.54 13.26 -25.88
N SER A 651 -15.67 12.24 -25.95
CA SER A 651 -15.90 10.98 -25.24
C SER A 651 -15.83 11.13 -23.72
N VAL A 652 -14.98 12.03 -23.23
CA VAL A 652 -14.76 12.25 -21.80
C VAL A 652 -15.90 13.07 -21.19
N LEU A 653 -16.31 14.14 -21.88
CA LEU A 653 -17.40 15.00 -21.43
C LEU A 653 -18.79 14.36 -21.58
N ALA A 654 -18.96 13.39 -22.49
CA ALA A 654 -20.21 12.66 -22.65
C ALA A 654 -20.59 11.80 -21.42
N VAL A 655 -19.64 11.47 -20.53
CA VAL A 655 -19.90 10.59 -19.38
C VAL A 655 -20.40 11.36 -18.15
N SER A 656 -19.92 12.58 -17.93
CA SER A 656 -20.19 13.34 -16.70
C SER A 656 -20.54 14.80 -17.00
N LYS A 657 -21.73 15.23 -16.58
CA LYS A 657 -22.29 16.56 -16.89
C LYS A 657 -22.06 17.61 -15.83
N ASN A 658 -21.48 18.76 -16.22
CA ASN A 658 -21.41 19.94 -15.36
C ASN A 658 -22.51 20.95 -15.76
N ASP A 659 -23.19 21.53 -14.77
CA ASP A 659 -24.34 22.42 -14.94
C ASP A 659 -24.06 23.63 -15.84
N LYS A 660 -22.79 24.06 -15.92
CA LYS A 660 -22.35 25.26 -16.65
C LYS A 660 -21.74 24.99 -18.03
N GLY A 661 -21.47 23.73 -18.40
CA GLY A 661 -20.78 23.38 -19.65
C GLY A 661 -19.37 23.97 -19.80
N SER A 662 -18.75 24.41 -18.70
CA SER A 662 -17.41 24.98 -18.64
C SER A 662 -16.37 23.85 -18.63
N VAL A 663 -15.48 23.85 -19.64
CA VAL A 663 -14.39 22.86 -19.71
C VAL A 663 -13.39 23.09 -18.57
N ARG A 664 -13.20 24.35 -18.16
CA ARG A 664 -12.34 24.72 -17.04
C ARG A 664 -12.84 24.16 -15.72
N ASP A 665 -14.14 24.31 -15.42
CA ASP A 665 -14.73 23.81 -14.17
C ASP A 665 -14.61 22.29 -14.08
N TRP A 666 -14.87 21.59 -15.19
CA TRP A 666 -14.71 20.14 -15.29
C TRP A 666 -13.25 19.70 -15.06
N ALA A 667 -12.28 20.39 -15.65
CA ALA A 667 -10.85 20.10 -15.46
C ALA A 667 -10.41 20.34 -14.01
N MET A 668 -10.91 21.41 -13.36
CA MET A 668 -10.63 21.68 -11.95
C MET A 668 -11.24 20.62 -11.03
N GLU A 669 -12.47 20.18 -11.28
CA GLU A 669 -13.10 19.07 -10.54
C GLU A 669 -12.27 17.79 -10.66
N LEU A 670 -11.79 17.47 -11.88
CA LEU A 670 -10.94 16.31 -12.13
C LEU A 670 -9.62 16.37 -11.33
N ILE A 671 -8.92 17.51 -11.37
CA ILE A 671 -7.65 17.69 -10.64
C ILE A 671 -7.88 17.65 -9.13
N ALA A 672 -8.92 18.35 -8.64
CA ALA A 672 -9.27 18.38 -7.22
C ALA A 672 -9.62 17.00 -6.67
N ARG A 673 -10.19 16.12 -7.51
CA ARG A 673 -10.56 14.77 -7.10
C ARG A 673 -9.35 13.88 -6.82
N TYR A 674 -8.32 13.96 -7.65
CA TYR A 674 -7.10 13.15 -7.49
C TYR A 674 -6.02 13.82 -6.64
N ARG A 675 -6.39 14.80 -5.81
CA ARG A 675 -5.47 15.40 -4.84
C ARG A 675 -5.00 14.35 -3.83
N PHE A 676 -3.78 14.50 -3.34
CA PHE A 676 -3.21 13.66 -2.31
C PHE A 676 -2.07 14.38 -1.58
N THR A 677 -1.70 13.86 -0.43
CA THR A 677 -0.51 14.25 0.33
C THR A 677 0.35 13.03 0.56
N ILE A 678 1.67 13.18 0.55
CA ILE A 678 2.59 12.18 1.05
C ILE A 678 3.13 12.69 2.39
N ALA A 679 2.92 11.92 3.45
CA ALA A 679 3.42 12.26 4.76
C ALA A 679 4.32 11.18 5.33
N ILE A 680 5.20 11.60 6.22
CA ILE A 680 6.04 10.75 7.04
C ILE A 680 5.44 10.80 8.45
N THR A 681 4.90 9.67 8.89
CA THR A 681 4.47 9.48 10.27
C THR A 681 5.58 8.75 11.01
N PRO A 682 5.96 9.18 12.22
CA PRO A 682 6.88 8.43 13.05
C PRO A 682 6.31 7.03 13.33
N SER A 683 6.88 6.01 12.71
CA SER A 683 6.42 4.64 12.82
C SER A 683 7.57 3.69 13.11
N HIS A 684 7.24 2.54 13.69
CA HIS A 684 8.22 1.48 13.91
C HIS A 684 7.63 0.12 13.53
N PHE A 685 8.38 -0.61 12.71
CA PHE A 685 8.05 -1.97 12.32
C PHE A 685 9.01 -2.93 13.04
N ALA A 686 8.49 -3.75 13.94
CA ALA A 686 9.27 -4.70 14.72
C ALA A 686 8.89 -6.14 14.37
N MET A 687 9.88 -6.92 13.90
CA MET A 687 9.71 -8.36 13.65
C MET A 687 10.14 -9.20 14.85
N LEU A 688 9.27 -10.06 15.37
CA LEU A 688 9.56 -10.93 16.52
C LEU A 688 10.28 -12.26 16.16
N ARG A 689 11.20 -12.24 15.18
CA ARG A 689 11.78 -13.45 14.54
C ARG A 689 12.53 -14.43 15.46
N GLN A 690 13.32 -13.94 16.40
CA GLN A 690 14.26 -14.76 17.20
C GLN A 690 14.43 -14.20 18.61
N VAL A 691 13.35 -13.67 19.16
CA VAL A 691 13.41 -12.88 20.38
C VAL A 691 13.13 -13.84 21.55
N ASN A 692 14.13 -14.09 22.40
CA ASN A 692 13.85 -14.72 23.69
C ASN A 692 13.02 -13.73 24.55
N ALA A 693 12.34 -14.22 25.59
CA ALA A 693 11.47 -13.39 26.42
C ALA A 693 12.16 -12.10 26.95
N ASN A 694 13.46 -12.16 27.22
CA ASN A 694 14.25 -11.02 27.68
C ASN A 694 14.47 -9.96 26.58
N ALA A 695 14.73 -10.38 25.34
CA ALA A 695 14.87 -9.48 24.22
C ALA A 695 13.52 -8.83 23.83
N MET A 696 12.38 -9.52 24.07
CA MET A 696 11.04 -8.94 23.88
C MET A 696 10.78 -7.88 24.93
N LYS A 697 11.05 -8.19 26.20
CA LYS A 697 10.99 -7.21 27.29
C LYS A 697 11.91 -6.02 27.03
N THR A 698 13.11 -6.24 26.49
CA THR A 698 14.04 -5.15 26.14
C THR A 698 13.53 -4.30 24.97
N LEU A 699 12.83 -4.88 24.00
CA LEU A 699 12.17 -4.14 22.92
C LEU A 699 11.00 -3.32 23.48
N PHE A 700 10.13 -3.92 24.27
CA PHE A 700 8.99 -3.24 24.90
C PHE A 700 9.42 -2.13 25.86
N ASN A 701 10.47 -2.36 26.65
CA ASN A 701 11.06 -1.32 27.49
C ASN A 701 11.63 -0.17 26.65
N ARG A 702 12.24 -0.44 25.48
CA ARG A 702 12.70 0.63 24.55
C ARG A 702 11.55 1.41 23.91
N LEU A 703 10.39 0.79 23.73
CA LEU A 703 9.18 1.45 23.24
C LEU A 703 8.54 2.35 24.33
N GLU A 704 8.87 2.15 25.60
CA GLU A 704 8.25 2.84 26.74
C GLU A 704 9.18 3.83 27.44
N GLU A 705 10.47 3.51 27.58
CA GLU A 705 11.46 4.25 28.36
C GLU A 705 12.60 4.75 27.50
N LYS A 706 13.12 5.94 27.83
CA LYS A 706 14.17 6.61 27.05
C LYS A 706 15.49 5.99 27.44
N THR A 707 15.86 4.90 26.77
CA THR A 707 17.04 4.13 27.15
C THR A 707 18.32 4.84 26.69
N HIS A 708 18.27 5.58 25.57
CA HIS A 708 19.33 6.49 25.13
C HIS A 708 18.79 7.86 24.66
N ALA A 709 19.61 8.90 24.77
CA ALA A 709 19.25 10.27 24.37
C ALA A 709 18.93 10.40 22.87
N ASP A 710 19.50 9.52 22.04
CA ASP A 710 19.37 9.48 20.58
C ASP A 710 18.26 8.53 20.08
N ASP A 711 17.54 7.86 20.99
CA ASP A 711 16.47 6.92 20.60
C ASP A 711 15.23 7.68 20.10
N THR A 712 15.00 7.68 18.78
CA THR A 712 13.81 8.24 18.12
C THR A 712 12.55 7.38 18.31
N ILE A 713 12.67 6.23 18.99
CA ILE A 713 11.61 5.23 19.16
C ILE A 713 10.49 5.72 20.09
N GLN A 714 10.72 6.77 20.90
CA GLN A 714 9.70 7.28 21.83
C GLN A 714 8.65 8.20 21.22
N SER A 715 8.91 8.76 20.03
CA SER A 715 7.93 9.61 19.33
C SER A 715 7.07 8.82 18.34
N ILE A 716 7.05 7.48 18.42
CA ILE A 716 6.25 6.64 17.52
C ILE A 716 4.77 6.97 17.69
N ALA A 717 4.11 7.19 16.56
CA ALA A 717 2.67 7.33 16.49
C ALA A 717 2.01 6.02 16.06
N MET A 718 2.69 5.23 15.22
CA MET A 718 2.22 3.93 14.74
C MET A 718 3.26 2.84 15.02
N LEU A 719 2.82 1.69 15.53
CA LEU A 719 3.65 0.53 15.81
C LEU A 719 3.06 -0.67 15.08
N CYS A 720 3.89 -1.38 14.31
CA CYS A 720 3.52 -2.66 13.71
C CYS A 720 4.39 -3.77 14.36
N LEU A 721 3.74 -4.73 14.99
CA LEU A 721 4.37 -5.85 15.69
C LEU A 721 4.14 -7.15 14.92
N ASN A 722 5.06 -7.46 13.99
CA ASN A 722 4.91 -8.65 13.17
C ASN A 722 5.33 -9.92 13.94
N ASP A 723 4.40 -10.86 14.04
CA ASP A 723 4.37 -12.08 14.87
C ASP A 723 5.23 -13.26 14.35
N ASP A 724 6.37 -12.95 13.71
CA ASP A 724 7.27 -13.91 13.04
C ASP A 724 8.02 -14.86 14.03
N ILE A 725 7.42 -15.20 15.17
CA ILE A 725 7.99 -15.90 16.33
C ILE A 725 8.36 -17.35 15.99
N VAL A 726 9.66 -17.63 16.05
CA VAL A 726 10.22 -18.98 15.85
C VAL A 726 10.58 -19.66 17.17
N PHE A 727 10.82 -18.91 18.25
CA PHE A 727 11.37 -19.44 19.51
C PHE A 727 10.42 -19.17 20.69
N GLN A 728 10.12 -20.20 21.49
CA GLN A 728 9.25 -20.13 22.70
C GLN A 728 7.91 -19.39 22.52
N PRO A 729 7.03 -19.86 21.60
CA PRO A 729 5.79 -19.14 21.25
C PRO A 729 4.86 -18.89 22.45
N ALA A 730 4.73 -19.83 23.37
CA ALA A 730 3.85 -19.67 24.55
C ALA A 730 4.35 -18.59 25.54
N VAL A 731 5.67 -18.38 25.63
CA VAL A 731 6.23 -17.33 26.49
C VAL A 731 6.10 -15.96 25.80
N ALA A 732 6.29 -15.93 24.48
CA ALA A 732 6.09 -14.75 23.67
C ALA A 732 4.63 -14.27 23.74
N ASP A 733 3.66 -15.17 23.53
CA ASP A 733 2.22 -14.89 23.64
C ASP A 733 1.86 -14.29 25.01
N ARG A 734 2.31 -14.91 26.11
CA ARG A 734 2.07 -14.38 27.46
C ARG A 734 2.66 -12.98 27.63
N THR A 735 3.90 -12.78 27.20
CA THR A 735 4.60 -11.50 27.35
C THR A 735 3.93 -10.41 26.52
N MET A 736 3.42 -10.75 25.34
CA MET A 736 2.69 -9.85 24.44
C MET A 736 1.36 -9.43 25.06
N ARG A 737 0.54 -10.40 25.50
CA ARG A 737 -0.73 -10.15 26.20
C ARG A 737 -0.56 -9.29 27.45
N GLU A 738 0.45 -9.58 28.28
CA GLU A 738 0.76 -8.80 29.48
C GLU A 738 1.14 -7.34 29.12
N TRP A 739 1.91 -7.16 28.05
CA TRP A 739 2.31 -5.84 27.57
C TRP A 739 1.12 -5.05 27.03
N GLU A 740 0.31 -5.65 26.16
CA GLU A 740 -0.86 -5.03 25.53
C GLU A 740 -1.94 -4.65 26.55
N ALA A 741 -2.22 -5.54 27.51
CA ALA A 741 -3.17 -5.27 28.59
C ALA A 741 -2.74 -4.12 29.50
N ARG A 742 -1.42 -3.98 29.74
CA ARG A 742 -0.87 -2.86 30.51
C ARG A 742 -0.89 -1.56 29.72
N LYS A 743 -0.60 -1.62 28.40
CA LYS A 743 -0.51 -0.43 27.54
C LYS A 743 -1.89 0.14 27.20
N PHE A 744 -2.87 -0.73 26.93
CA PHE A 744 -4.23 -0.38 26.54
C PHE A 744 -5.26 -0.96 27.54
N PRO A 745 -5.31 -0.44 28.78
CA PRO A 745 -6.11 -1.02 29.86
C PRO A 745 -7.61 -0.71 29.76
N ARG A 746 -8.00 0.34 29.02
CA ARG A 746 -9.38 0.81 28.94
C ARG A 746 -10.21 -0.15 28.10
N LYS A 747 -11.18 -0.82 28.74
CA LYS A 747 -12.18 -1.63 28.05
C LYS A 747 -13.18 -0.75 27.29
N ALA A 748 -13.57 -1.17 26.10
CA ALA A 748 -14.72 -0.62 25.40
C ALA A 748 -16.04 -1.16 25.96
N SER A 749 -17.15 -0.44 25.75
CA SER A 749 -18.49 -0.82 26.25
C SER A 749 -19.03 -2.15 25.69
N TRP A 750 -18.57 -2.56 24.52
CA TRP A 750 -18.97 -3.79 23.84
C TRP A 750 -18.15 -5.01 24.25
N GLU A 751 -17.20 -4.86 25.18
CA GLU A 751 -16.40 -5.96 25.72
C GLU A 751 -17.05 -6.59 26.96
N LEU A 752 -16.84 -7.90 27.13
CA LEU A 752 -17.24 -8.68 28.32
C LEU A 752 -16.48 -8.32 29.61
#